data_AF-A0AAN9QU54-F1
#
_entry.id   AF-A0AAN9QU54-F1
#
_cell.length_a   1.000
_cell.length_b   1.000
_cell.length_c   1.000
_cell.angle_alpha   90.00
_cell.angle_beta   90.00
_cell.angle_gamma   90.00
#
_symmetry.space_group_name_H-M   'P 1'
#
loop_
_entity.id
_entity.type
_entity.pdbx_description
1 polymer ?
#
loop_
_entity_poly.entity_id
_entity_poly.type
_entity_poly.pdbx_seq_one_letter_code
_entity_poly.pdbx_strand_id
1 'polypeptide(L)'
;MTSGSSIGISTMKPCCRILCNYKSPSIFGFSPTKFSDAAIMGILSRSVHHKSTHCCRYNTCDTQIVGYINVIKPNRRDFSVSGSNWGLARDFSTSVCVNIGSFRPRVVSLIPHVASDFRNQSTSVDSHAHDTSFEKIYIQSGLNVKPLVIEKTETDQSILEEVSEERCDGSNVNLDNLKDLSDNKVQSKVSEVEKEAWKLLQDAVVTYCGNPVGTVAANDSADKQPLNYDQVFIRDFVPSALAFLLNGEGEIVKNFLLHTLQLQSWEKTVDCYSPGQGLMPASFKVRTVPLDGSNEALEEVLDPDFGESAIGRVAPVDSGLWWIILLRAYGKLTGDYTLQDRVDVQTGIRLILKLCLTDGFDMFPSLLVTDGSCMIDRRMGIHGHPLEIQALFYSALRCSREMLIVNDATKNLVAAVSNRLSALCFHMREYYWVDLKKINEIYRYKTEEYSTDAVNKFNIYPEQIPSWLVDWISEDGGYFIGNVQPAHMDFRFFTLGNLWAIVSSLGTTRQNQGILNLIEAKWDDIVAQMPLKICYPALEGEEWRIITGCDPKNTPWSYHNGGSWPTLLWQFTLACMKMGRPDLAQKAVDSAEKRLSLDKWPEYYDTRNGRFIGKQSRLMQTWTIAGFLTSKMLLENPEKASLLFWEEDFELLQNCVCMLSKSGGRKCSRFASRPQFLV
;
A
#
# COMPACT_ATOMS: atom_id res chain seq x y z
N MET A 1 -15.25 41.41 -34.51
CA MET A 1 -15.73 41.59 -35.90
C MET A 1 -15.04 40.56 -36.78
N THR A 2 -15.84 39.92 -37.62
CA THR A 2 -15.60 38.72 -38.42
C THR A 2 -15.09 39.02 -39.83
N SER A 3 -14.23 38.15 -40.38
CA SER A 3 -14.36 37.62 -41.75
C SER A 3 -13.50 36.37 -41.96
N GLY A 4 -14.11 35.29 -42.43
CA GLY A 4 -13.46 34.06 -42.93
C GLY A 4 -12.78 34.27 -44.30
N SER A 5 -12.18 33.30 -44.99
CA SER A 5 -12.41 31.85 -45.06
C SER A 5 -11.25 31.22 -45.84
N SER A 6 -10.89 29.95 -45.61
CA SER A 6 -10.86 28.87 -46.62
C SER A 6 -10.16 27.60 -46.14
N ILE A 7 -10.77 26.48 -46.52
CA ILE A 7 -10.53 25.09 -46.15
C ILE A 7 -9.70 24.43 -47.26
N GLY A 8 -8.69 23.62 -46.89
CA GLY A 8 -7.97 22.71 -47.79
C GLY A 8 -8.17 21.25 -47.38
N ILE A 9 -8.94 20.52 -48.18
CA ILE A 9 -9.18 19.07 -48.08
C ILE A 9 -8.09 18.34 -48.88
N SER A 10 -7.50 17.27 -48.33
CA SER A 10 -6.73 16.29 -49.10
C SER A 10 -7.18 14.88 -48.74
N THR A 11 -7.78 14.19 -49.71
CA THR A 11 -8.18 12.78 -49.65
C THR A 11 -7.47 11.97 -50.74
N MET A 12 -6.64 11.03 -50.28
CA MET A 12 -6.26 9.68 -50.79
C MET A 12 -6.07 9.40 -52.30
N LYS A 13 -5.02 8.61 -52.61
CA LYS A 13 -5.20 7.21 -53.06
C LYS A 13 -3.95 6.31 -52.90
N PRO A 14 -4.13 4.98 -52.79
CA PRO A 14 -3.12 3.99 -52.39
C PRO A 14 -2.51 3.25 -53.58
N CYS A 15 -1.32 2.65 -53.39
CA CYS A 15 -0.70 1.73 -54.35
C CYS A 15 -0.51 0.34 -53.74
N CYS A 16 -1.15 -0.65 -54.36
CA CYS A 16 -0.93 -2.09 -54.15
C CYS A 16 -0.30 -2.72 -55.41
N ARG A 17 0.75 -3.54 -55.23
CA ARG A 17 1.08 -4.75 -56.03
C ARG A 17 1.78 -5.72 -55.04
N ILE A 18 1.28 -6.92 -54.66
CA ILE A 18 1.10 -8.20 -55.40
C ILE A 18 2.49 -8.71 -55.90
N LEU A 19 3.07 -9.89 -55.59
CA LEU A 19 2.65 -11.22 -55.08
C LEU A 19 3.86 -12.07 -54.60
N CYS A 20 3.60 -13.02 -53.68
CA CYS A 20 4.12 -14.39 -53.47
C CYS A 20 5.62 -14.78 -53.54
N ASN A 21 6.12 -15.47 -52.50
CA ASN A 21 6.14 -16.95 -52.45
C ASN A 21 6.62 -17.53 -51.10
N TYR A 22 5.88 -18.54 -50.62
CA TYR A 22 6.28 -19.53 -49.62
C TYR A 22 7.37 -20.48 -50.17
N LYS A 23 8.27 -20.97 -49.31
CA LYS A 23 8.72 -22.38 -49.24
C LYS A 23 9.72 -22.62 -48.11
N SER A 24 9.37 -23.52 -47.19
CA SER A 24 10.33 -24.31 -46.39
C SER A 24 11.15 -25.23 -47.32
N PRO A 25 12.29 -25.76 -46.84
CA PRO A 25 12.34 -27.21 -46.66
C PRO A 25 13.20 -27.70 -45.49
N SER A 26 13.01 -28.98 -45.16
CA SER A 26 13.71 -29.77 -44.16
C SER A 26 14.55 -30.89 -44.80
N ILE A 27 15.68 -31.24 -44.15
CA ILE A 27 16.46 -32.50 -44.13
C ILE A 27 17.33 -32.93 -45.34
N PHE A 28 18.67 -32.92 -45.15
CA PHE A 28 19.65 -34.05 -45.16
C PHE A 28 21.08 -33.60 -45.56
N GLY A 29 22.12 -34.05 -44.85
CA GLY A 29 23.45 -34.29 -45.46
C GLY A 29 24.73 -33.76 -44.77
N PHE A 30 25.15 -34.41 -43.68
CA PHE A 30 26.53 -34.78 -43.26
C PHE A 30 27.78 -33.85 -43.37
N SER A 31 28.32 -33.54 -42.17
CA SER A 31 29.73 -33.69 -41.66
C SER A 31 30.82 -32.66 -42.05
N PRO A 32 31.81 -32.34 -41.16
CA PRO A 32 32.85 -33.31 -40.74
C PRO A 32 33.34 -33.28 -39.26
N THR A 33 33.96 -34.42 -38.87
CA THR A 33 35.11 -34.65 -37.93
C THR A 33 35.06 -34.14 -36.49
N LYS A 34 34.90 -34.99 -35.45
CA LYS A 34 35.87 -35.90 -34.78
C LYS A 34 37.10 -35.21 -34.14
N PHE A 35 37.12 -35.21 -32.79
CA PHE A 35 38.32 -35.50 -31.99
C PHE A 35 38.06 -36.73 -31.12
N SER A 36 39.09 -37.56 -31.00
CA SER A 36 39.25 -38.76 -30.17
C SER A 36 39.18 -38.40 -28.67
N ASP A 37 38.75 -39.28 -27.77
CA ASP A 37 39.57 -40.40 -27.31
C ASP A 37 38.78 -41.65 -26.93
N ALA A 38 39.46 -42.77 -27.10
CA ALA A 38 38.96 -44.12 -26.91
C ALA A 38 39.24 -44.66 -25.50
N ALA A 39 38.25 -45.42 -25.03
CA ALA A 39 38.34 -46.72 -24.34
C ALA A 39 38.96 -46.83 -22.93
N ILE A 40 38.17 -47.42 -22.02
CA ILE A 40 38.43 -48.73 -21.39
C ILE A 40 37.09 -49.40 -21.01
N MET A 41 36.99 -50.70 -21.28
CA MET A 41 35.93 -51.66 -20.92
C MET A 41 35.59 -51.63 -19.40
N GLY A 42 34.39 -51.93 -18.90
CA GLY A 42 33.45 -53.01 -19.26
C GLY A 42 33.67 -54.22 -18.34
N ILE A 43 32.69 -54.56 -17.49
CA ILE A 43 32.27 -55.93 -17.10
C ILE A 43 30.96 -55.85 -16.27
N LEU A 44 30.01 -56.71 -16.66
CA LEU A 44 28.68 -56.97 -16.09
C LEU A 44 28.77 -57.75 -14.75
N SER A 45 27.76 -57.83 -13.86
CA SER A 45 26.52 -58.61 -14.04
C SER A 45 25.80 -58.92 -12.70
N ARG A 46 24.54 -59.36 -12.82
CA ARG A 46 23.59 -60.00 -11.85
C ARG A 46 22.65 -59.01 -11.13
N SER A 47 21.36 -58.82 -11.46
CA SER A 47 20.21 -59.71 -11.77
C SER A 47 19.68 -60.51 -10.57
N VAL A 48 18.51 -60.12 -10.05
CA VAL A 48 17.41 -61.03 -9.65
C VAL A 48 16.07 -60.31 -9.89
N HIS A 49 15.16 -60.98 -10.61
CA HIS A 49 13.76 -60.62 -10.84
C HIS A 49 12.85 -61.12 -9.71
N HIS A 50 11.70 -60.47 -9.53
CA HIS A 50 10.42 -61.20 -9.47
C HIS A 50 9.33 -60.45 -10.23
N LYS A 51 8.62 -61.21 -11.08
CA LYS A 51 7.51 -60.82 -11.96
C LYS A 51 6.19 -60.77 -11.19
N SER A 52 5.27 -59.89 -11.61
CA SER A 52 3.90 -60.29 -11.89
C SER A 52 3.25 -59.35 -12.92
N THR A 53 2.77 -59.97 -13.99
CA THR A 53 2.05 -59.41 -15.14
C THR A 53 0.54 -59.54 -14.94
N HIS A 54 -0.25 -58.53 -15.31
CA HIS A 54 -1.57 -58.73 -15.90
C HIS A 54 -1.92 -57.62 -16.90
N CYS A 55 -2.49 -58.05 -18.03
CA CYS A 55 -2.78 -57.31 -19.27
C CYS A 55 -3.93 -56.29 -19.21
N CYS A 56 -3.78 -55.28 -20.08
CA CYS A 56 -4.75 -54.54 -20.90
C CYS A 56 -6.24 -54.44 -20.48
N ARG A 57 -6.73 -53.20 -20.46
CA ARG A 57 -7.83 -52.76 -21.36
C ARG A 57 -7.90 -51.24 -21.51
N TYR A 58 -8.02 -50.83 -22.78
CA TYR A 58 -8.42 -49.51 -23.24
C TYR A 58 -9.80 -49.13 -22.68
N ASN A 59 -9.98 -47.86 -22.33
CA ASN A 59 -11.25 -47.14 -22.46
C ASN A 59 -10.97 -45.64 -22.52
N THR A 60 -10.84 -45.13 -23.75
CA THR A 60 -11.03 -43.73 -24.11
C THR A 60 -12.53 -43.47 -24.16
N CYS A 61 -13.05 -42.62 -23.26
CA CYS A 61 -14.42 -42.13 -23.35
C CYS A 61 -14.40 -40.76 -24.03
N ASP A 62 -14.84 -40.75 -25.29
CA ASP A 62 -15.25 -39.58 -26.04
C ASP A 62 -16.51 -38.98 -25.39
N THR A 63 -16.46 -37.69 -25.05
CA THR A 63 -17.66 -36.86 -24.86
C THR A 63 -17.66 -35.74 -25.88
N GLN A 64 -18.72 -35.75 -26.68
CA GLN A 64 -18.99 -34.92 -27.83
C GLN A 64 -19.00 -33.42 -27.47
N ILE A 65 -18.11 -32.65 -28.10
CA ILE A 65 -18.21 -31.19 -28.16
C ILE A 65 -19.08 -30.83 -29.36
N VAL A 66 -20.25 -30.26 -29.07
CA VAL A 66 -21.17 -29.69 -30.07
C VAL A 66 -20.53 -28.45 -30.69
N GLY A 67 -20.34 -28.49 -32.00
CA GLY A 67 -19.77 -27.40 -32.79
C GLY A 67 -20.72 -26.21 -32.94
N TYR A 68 -20.20 -25.01 -32.72
CA TYR A 68 -20.79 -23.77 -33.21
C TYR A 68 -20.10 -23.35 -34.51
N ILE A 69 -20.90 -23.27 -35.58
CA ILE A 69 -20.50 -22.84 -36.91
C ILE A 69 -20.44 -21.31 -36.93
N ASN A 70 -19.27 -20.78 -37.29
CA ASN A 70 -19.07 -19.38 -37.67
C ASN A 70 -19.66 -19.13 -39.07
N VAL A 71 -20.65 -18.24 -39.17
CA VAL A 71 -21.07 -17.64 -40.45
C VAL A 71 -20.79 -16.14 -40.39
N ILE A 72 -19.78 -15.73 -41.14
CA ILE A 72 -19.50 -14.34 -41.49
C ILE A 72 -20.22 -14.07 -42.82
N LYS A 73 -21.09 -13.04 -42.89
CA LYS A 73 -21.06 -11.92 -43.88
C LYS A 73 -22.33 -11.03 -43.87
N PRO A 74 -22.24 -9.79 -44.42
CA PRO A 74 -22.69 -8.56 -43.77
C PRO A 74 -23.84 -7.84 -44.51
N ASN A 75 -24.46 -6.84 -43.87
CA ASN A 75 -25.00 -5.59 -44.46
C ASN A 75 -25.57 -4.71 -43.32
N ARG A 76 -24.96 -3.57 -42.98
CA ARG A 76 -25.12 -2.19 -43.52
C ARG A 76 -26.36 -1.43 -42.99
N ARG A 77 -26.06 -0.31 -42.30
CA ARG A 77 -26.81 0.96 -42.10
C ARG A 77 -28.01 0.93 -41.14
N ASP A 78 -28.35 1.98 -40.39
CA ASP A 78 -27.77 3.30 -40.08
C ASP A 78 -28.46 3.81 -38.79
N PHE A 79 -27.83 4.76 -38.12
CA PHE A 79 -28.37 5.53 -36.99
C PHE A 79 -29.66 6.27 -37.34
N SER A 80 -30.61 6.32 -36.40
CA SER A 80 -31.35 7.57 -36.11
C SER A 80 -32.07 7.49 -34.76
N VAL A 81 -31.68 8.40 -33.87
CA VAL A 81 -32.40 8.83 -32.67
C VAL A 81 -33.67 9.57 -33.10
N SER A 82 -34.79 9.33 -32.41
CA SER A 82 -35.80 10.35 -32.12
C SER A 82 -36.65 9.90 -30.95
N GLY A 83 -36.60 10.66 -29.86
CA GLY A 83 -37.56 10.57 -28.77
C GLY A 83 -38.77 11.44 -29.06
N SER A 84 -39.93 11.03 -28.56
CA SER A 84 -40.93 11.88 -27.91
C SER A 84 -42.14 11.03 -27.54
N ASN A 85 -42.29 10.78 -26.24
CA ASN A 85 -43.43 11.17 -25.42
C ASN A 85 -44.86 11.14 -26.02
N TRP A 86 -45.78 10.59 -25.19
CA TRP A 86 -47.25 10.50 -25.26
C TRP A 86 -47.72 9.14 -25.80
N GLY A 87 -48.59 8.37 -25.16
CA GLY A 87 -49.56 8.66 -24.11
C GLY A 87 -50.84 7.90 -24.47
N LEU A 88 -51.18 6.89 -23.67
CA LEU A 88 -52.50 6.28 -23.44
C LEU A 88 -53.31 5.67 -24.61
N ALA A 89 -53.44 4.34 -24.50
CA ALA A 89 -54.68 3.54 -24.46
C ALA A 89 -55.76 3.68 -25.56
N ARG A 90 -56.06 2.56 -26.24
CA ARG A 90 -57.28 1.75 -26.00
C ARG A 90 -57.43 0.56 -26.95
N ASP A 91 -57.82 -0.54 -26.32
CA ASP A 91 -58.55 -1.75 -26.73
C ASP A 91 -59.20 -1.80 -28.13
N PHE A 92 -59.16 -2.98 -28.76
CA PHE A 92 -60.37 -3.71 -29.16
C PHE A 92 -60.13 -5.23 -29.25
N SER A 93 -61.09 -5.96 -28.68
CA SER A 93 -61.21 -7.41 -28.60
C SER A 93 -61.77 -8.06 -29.88
N THR A 94 -61.48 -9.34 -30.11
CA THR A 94 -62.45 -10.43 -30.42
C THR A 94 -61.69 -11.76 -30.62
N SER A 95 -61.83 -12.76 -29.73
CA SER A 95 -62.74 -13.93 -29.76
C SER A 95 -62.35 -15.02 -30.79
N VAL A 96 -62.38 -16.35 -30.58
CA VAL A 96 -62.92 -17.25 -29.54
C VAL A 96 -62.49 -18.72 -29.82
N CYS A 97 -62.62 -19.63 -28.82
CA CYS A 97 -62.68 -21.12 -28.81
C CYS A 97 -61.41 -21.81 -28.24
N VAL A 98 -61.27 -22.27 -26.99
CA VAL A 98 -62.08 -23.07 -26.02
C VAL A 98 -62.19 -24.57 -26.35
N ASN A 99 -61.46 -25.38 -25.57
CA ASN A 99 -61.94 -26.50 -24.74
C ASN A 99 -60.75 -27.08 -23.93
N ILE A 100 -60.83 -27.66 -22.73
CA ILE A 100 -61.60 -27.54 -21.47
C ILE A 100 -61.04 -28.70 -20.60
N GLY A 101 -60.93 -28.49 -19.28
CA GLY A 101 -60.64 -29.54 -18.30
C GLY A 101 -60.01 -29.00 -17.01
N SER A 102 -60.69 -28.09 -16.30
CA SER A 102 -61.37 -28.33 -14.99
C SER A 102 -60.42 -28.86 -13.88
N PHE A 103 -60.22 -28.18 -12.75
CA PHE A 103 -61.23 -27.77 -11.78
C PHE A 103 -60.94 -26.42 -11.08
N ARG A 104 -62.01 -25.84 -10.53
CA ARG A 104 -62.27 -24.43 -10.18
C ARG A 104 -62.63 -24.31 -8.66
N PRO A 105 -63.01 -23.15 -8.11
CA PRO A 105 -62.35 -22.50 -6.97
C PRO A 105 -63.35 -22.07 -5.86
N ARG A 106 -62.98 -21.13 -4.97
CA ARG A 106 -63.92 -20.12 -4.45
C ARG A 106 -63.22 -18.81 -4.07
N VAL A 107 -63.78 -17.73 -4.62
CA VAL A 107 -63.51 -16.30 -4.42
C VAL A 107 -64.71 -15.73 -3.65
N VAL A 108 -64.51 -14.74 -2.78
CA VAL A 108 -65.43 -13.58 -2.61
C VAL A 108 -64.60 -12.33 -2.35
N SER A 109 -65.11 -11.21 -2.83
CA SER A 109 -64.45 -9.97 -3.24
C SER A 109 -65.24 -8.74 -2.76
N LEU A 110 -64.66 -7.53 -2.95
CA LEU A 110 -65.28 -6.17 -3.07
C LEU A 110 -65.52 -5.43 -1.73
N ILE A 111 -65.40 -4.10 -1.56
CA ILE A 111 -65.02 -2.93 -2.38
C ILE A 111 -64.78 -1.71 -1.43
N PRO A 112 -64.10 -0.63 -1.87
CA PRO A 112 -63.61 0.51 -1.06
C PRO A 112 -64.52 1.77 -1.07
N HIS A 113 -64.25 2.78 -0.21
CA HIS A 113 -64.19 4.23 -0.55
C HIS A 113 -64.15 5.23 0.66
N VAL A 114 -63.54 6.40 0.38
CA VAL A 114 -63.73 7.80 0.88
C VAL A 114 -62.79 8.38 1.97
N ALA A 115 -62.22 9.56 1.60
CA ALA A 115 -61.52 10.61 2.36
C ALA A 115 -62.37 11.22 3.52
N SER A 116 -61.94 12.10 4.42
CA SER A 116 -61.11 13.32 4.31
C SER A 116 -60.88 13.96 5.70
N ASP A 117 -59.74 14.63 5.87
CA ASP A 117 -59.56 15.98 6.45
C ASP A 117 -59.60 16.36 7.96
N PHE A 118 -58.58 17.17 8.29
CA PHE A 118 -58.42 18.28 9.25
C PHE A 118 -58.09 18.08 10.77
N ARG A 119 -56.81 18.40 11.07
CA ARG A 119 -56.25 19.37 12.05
C ARG A 119 -56.47 19.24 13.59
N ASN A 120 -55.30 19.15 14.26
CA ASN A 120 -54.77 20.00 15.35
C ASN A 120 -55.00 19.66 16.85
N GLN A 121 -53.83 19.57 17.53
CA GLN A 121 -53.50 19.89 18.93
C GLN A 121 -53.99 18.94 20.04
N SER A 122 -53.29 18.67 21.15
CA SER A 122 -51.89 18.80 21.62
C SER A 122 -51.86 18.22 23.06
N THR A 123 -50.67 18.14 23.68
CA THR A 123 -50.30 17.78 25.08
C THR A 123 -50.05 16.27 25.34
N SER A 124 -48.92 15.80 25.90
CA SER A 124 -47.77 16.44 26.58
C SER A 124 -46.52 15.50 26.70
N VAL A 125 -45.32 16.05 26.39
CA VAL A 125 -44.05 16.12 27.18
C VAL A 125 -43.33 14.79 27.55
N ASP A 126 -42.26 14.41 26.83
CA ASP A 126 -40.78 14.60 27.04
C ASP A 126 -40.11 13.44 27.85
N SER A 127 -38.94 12.91 27.49
CA SER A 127 -37.72 13.63 27.07
C SER A 127 -36.78 12.79 26.17
N HIS A 128 -36.33 13.43 25.09
CA HIS A 128 -35.14 13.09 24.31
C HIS A 128 -34.14 14.23 24.44
N ALA A 129 -32.85 13.93 24.63
CA ALA A 129 -31.76 14.88 24.39
C ALA A 129 -31.00 14.43 23.13
N HIS A 130 -31.08 15.26 22.08
CA HIS A 130 -30.31 15.15 20.84
C HIS A 130 -29.00 15.92 20.97
N ASP A 131 -27.90 15.28 20.58
CA ASP A 131 -26.60 15.91 20.37
C ASP A 131 -26.54 16.46 18.93
N THR A 132 -26.91 17.72 18.75
CA THR A 132 -26.81 18.46 17.46
C THR A 132 -26.16 19.84 17.63
N SER A 133 -25.36 20.05 18.68
CA SER A 133 -24.82 21.39 19.00
C SER A 133 -23.49 21.73 18.33
N PHE A 134 -22.79 20.78 17.70
CA PHE A 134 -21.43 21.04 17.16
C PHE A 134 -21.35 21.23 15.63
N GLU A 135 -22.33 20.77 14.85
CA GLU A 135 -22.30 20.92 13.38
C GLU A 135 -22.75 22.31 12.88
N LYS A 136 -23.36 23.13 13.75
CA LYS A 136 -23.87 24.47 13.36
C LYS A 136 -23.01 25.65 13.76
N ILE A 137 -21.94 25.46 14.55
CA ILE A 137 -21.15 26.60 15.06
C ILE A 137 -20.03 27.01 14.10
N TYR A 138 -19.63 26.15 13.14
CA TYR A 138 -18.53 26.48 12.21
C TYR A 138 -18.96 26.89 10.80
N ILE A 139 -20.26 26.95 10.50
CA ILE A 139 -20.77 27.36 9.17
C ILE A 139 -21.26 28.82 9.15
N GLN A 140 -21.27 29.52 10.30
CA GLN A 140 -21.82 30.89 10.39
C GLN A 140 -20.90 31.92 11.08
N SER A 141 -19.59 31.74 11.03
CA SER A 141 -18.63 32.76 11.49
C SER A 141 -17.43 32.86 10.56
N GLY A 142 -17.69 33.24 9.32
CA GLY A 142 -16.68 33.84 8.44
C GLY A 142 -16.28 35.20 9.00
N LEU A 143 -15.29 35.21 9.90
CA LEU A 143 -14.59 36.43 10.27
C LEU A 143 -13.57 36.73 9.17
N ASN A 144 -13.83 37.81 8.42
CA ASN A 144 -12.82 38.55 7.68
C ASN A 144 -11.66 38.91 8.62
N VAL A 145 -10.61 38.10 8.65
CA VAL A 145 -9.33 38.47 9.23
C VAL A 145 -8.47 38.97 8.07
N LYS A 146 -8.27 40.29 8.02
CA LYS A 146 -7.27 40.91 7.13
C LYS A 146 -5.88 40.35 7.49
N PRO A 147 -4.99 40.13 6.52
CA PRO A 147 -3.66 39.60 6.80
C PRO A 147 -2.86 40.58 7.66
N LEU A 148 -2.11 40.03 8.62
CA LEU A 148 -1.15 40.75 9.44
C LEU A 148 -0.01 41.27 8.56
N VAL A 149 -0.01 42.59 8.37
CA VAL A 149 1.09 43.35 7.76
C VAL A 149 2.29 43.31 8.72
N ILE A 150 3.40 42.72 8.29
CA ILE A 150 4.71 42.91 8.93
C ILE A 150 5.46 43.93 8.08
N GLU A 151 5.35 45.21 8.46
CA GLU A 151 6.21 46.26 7.92
C GLU A 151 7.60 46.16 8.55
N LYS A 152 8.62 45.97 7.70
CA LYS A 152 10.02 46.22 8.06
C LYS A 152 10.17 47.71 8.35
N THR A 153 10.63 48.05 9.54
CA THR A 153 11.21 49.37 9.83
C THR A 153 12.71 49.20 10.03
N GLU A 154 13.47 49.71 9.06
CA GLU A 154 14.87 50.08 9.25
C GLU A 154 14.92 51.32 10.16
N THR A 155 15.67 51.23 11.27
CA THR A 155 16.27 52.43 11.86
C THR A 155 17.62 52.09 12.47
N ASP A 156 18.62 52.81 12.00
CA ASP A 156 20.03 52.80 12.38
C ASP A 156 20.32 53.41 13.77
N GLN A 157 21.43 52.92 14.35
CA GLN A 157 22.47 53.60 15.15
C GLN A 157 22.28 54.01 16.63
N SER A 158 23.43 53.84 17.33
CA SER A 158 23.92 54.46 18.58
C SER A 158 23.54 53.74 19.90
N ILE A 159 24.39 53.48 20.91
CA ILE A 159 25.78 53.85 21.28
C ILE A 159 26.28 52.79 22.32
N LEU A 160 27.62 52.62 22.39
CA LEU A 160 28.40 51.87 23.39
C LEU A 160 28.16 52.31 24.85
N GLU A 161 28.27 51.36 25.80
CA GLU A 161 28.91 51.61 27.10
C GLU A 161 29.41 50.29 27.73
N GLU A 162 30.73 50.25 28.02
CA GLU A 162 31.44 49.24 28.82
C GLU A 162 31.22 49.49 30.32
N VAL A 163 31.16 48.44 31.16
CA VAL A 163 31.82 48.43 32.48
C VAL A 163 32.25 46.99 32.86
N SER A 164 33.53 46.89 33.21
CA SER A 164 34.32 45.87 33.94
C SER A 164 33.69 45.45 35.30
N GLU A 165 34.04 44.42 36.08
CA GLU A 165 35.28 43.74 36.55
C GLU A 165 34.73 42.54 37.41
N GLU A 166 35.35 41.37 37.67
CA GLU A 166 36.54 41.12 38.47
C GLU A 166 36.76 39.58 38.62
N ARG A 167 38.01 39.13 38.78
CA ARG A 167 38.45 37.73 39.06
C ARG A 167 38.80 37.56 40.55
N CYS A 168 38.71 36.32 41.06
CA CYS A 168 39.64 35.64 42.01
C CYS A 168 39.23 34.14 42.07
N ASP A 169 39.99 33.15 41.55
CA ASP A 169 41.19 32.46 42.11
C ASP A 169 40.91 31.78 43.47
N GLY A 170 41.15 30.50 43.77
CA GLY A 170 41.65 29.31 43.06
C GLY A 170 41.68 28.13 44.05
N SER A 171 41.79 26.87 43.59
CA SER A 171 42.56 25.81 44.28
C SER A 171 42.71 24.56 43.40
N ASN A 172 43.98 24.19 43.20
CA ASN A 172 44.47 23.01 42.50
C ASN A 172 44.27 21.73 43.31
N VAL A 173 43.84 20.64 42.65
CA VAL A 173 44.43 19.31 42.89
C VAL A 173 44.53 18.58 41.55
N ASN A 174 45.77 18.32 41.13
CA ASN A 174 46.13 17.50 39.98
C ASN A 174 46.37 16.07 40.48
N LEU A 175 45.76 15.07 39.86
CA LEU A 175 46.29 13.70 39.88
C LEU A 175 45.98 13.01 38.55
N ASP A 176 46.91 13.20 37.62
CA ASP A 176 47.13 12.36 36.45
C ASP A 176 47.17 10.88 36.88
N ASN A 177 46.17 10.09 36.47
CA ASN A 177 46.25 8.63 36.27
C ASN A 177 44.92 8.05 35.75
N LEU A 178 44.41 8.56 34.63
CA LEU A 178 43.28 7.94 33.93
C LEU A 178 43.32 8.17 32.42
N LYS A 179 44.54 8.21 31.86
CA LYS A 179 44.79 8.53 30.45
C LYS A 179 45.06 7.32 29.54
N ASP A 180 44.65 6.12 29.95
CA ASP A 180 44.97 4.88 29.20
C ASP A 180 43.79 3.91 28.98
N LEU A 181 42.53 4.38 29.07
CA LEU A 181 41.36 3.52 28.81
C LEU A 181 40.26 4.15 27.93
N SER A 182 40.52 5.28 27.26
CA SER A 182 39.51 5.93 26.40
C SER A 182 39.71 5.78 24.88
N ASP A 183 40.74 5.06 24.42
CA ASP A 183 41.09 4.99 22.99
C ASP A 183 40.76 3.65 22.35
N ASN A 184 39.49 3.23 22.44
CA ASN A 184 38.93 2.17 21.58
C ASN A 184 37.47 2.43 21.18
N LYS A 185 37.10 3.71 20.97
CA LYS A 185 35.97 4.01 20.09
C LYS A 185 36.49 3.86 18.66
N VAL A 186 36.22 2.71 18.05
CA VAL A 186 36.26 2.56 16.59
C VAL A 186 35.21 3.51 16.03
N GLN A 187 35.60 4.76 15.79
CA GLN A 187 34.79 5.73 15.08
C GLN A 187 34.80 5.25 13.62
N SER A 188 33.80 4.45 13.27
CA SER A 188 33.57 3.98 11.90
C SER A 188 33.67 5.19 10.96
N LYS A 189 34.65 5.17 10.07
CA LYS A 189 34.84 6.24 9.10
C LYS A 189 33.67 6.16 8.11
N VAL A 190 32.72 7.09 8.21
CA VAL A 190 31.56 7.24 7.31
C VAL A 190 32.01 7.02 5.86
N SER A 191 31.37 6.09 5.15
CA SER A 191 31.76 5.74 3.78
C SER A 191 31.55 6.94 2.83
N GLU A 192 32.34 7.03 1.76
CA GLU A 192 32.16 8.13 0.79
C GLU A 192 30.77 8.10 0.14
N VAL A 193 30.20 6.90 -0.04
CA VAL A 193 28.82 6.70 -0.53
C VAL A 193 27.80 7.26 0.45
N GLU A 194 28.03 7.09 1.75
CA GLU A 194 27.15 7.62 2.80
C GLU A 194 27.24 9.15 2.92
N LYS A 195 28.43 9.73 2.76
CA LYS A 195 28.59 11.19 2.68
C LYS A 195 27.88 11.78 1.46
N GLU A 196 28.01 11.13 0.31
CA GLU A 196 27.29 11.50 -0.91
C GLU A 196 25.78 11.45 -0.69
N ALA A 197 25.28 10.35 -0.12
CA ALA A 197 23.87 10.17 0.18
C ALA A 197 23.33 11.27 1.10
N TRP A 198 24.03 11.62 2.17
CA TRP A 198 23.64 12.71 3.07
C TRP A 198 23.58 14.06 2.37
N LYS A 199 24.56 14.36 1.51
CA LYS A 199 24.55 15.58 0.70
C LYS A 199 23.31 15.63 -0.19
N LEU A 200 23.02 14.55 -0.92
CA LEU A 200 21.87 14.48 -1.82
C LEU A 200 20.54 14.60 -1.07
N LEU A 201 20.44 14.01 0.14
CA LEU A 201 19.24 14.13 0.97
C LEU A 201 19.02 15.57 1.47
N GLN A 202 20.09 16.24 1.89
CA GLN A 202 20.03 17.65 2.30
C GLN A 202 19.68 18.58 1.12
N ASP A 203 20.23 18.31 -0.06
CA ASP A 203 19.91 19.06 -1.29
C ASP A 203 18.45 18.89 -1.74
N ALA A 204 17.77 17.82 -1.30
CA ALA A 204 16.36 17.53 -1.60
C ALA A 204 15.36 18.19 -0.64
N VAL A 205 15.82 18.90 0.40
CA VAL A 205 14.96 19.54 1.41
C VAL A 205 14.14 20.67 0.78
N VAL A 206 12.85 20.69 1.08
CA VAL A 206 11.91 21.74 0.69
C VAL A 206 11.66 22.65 1.88
N THR A 207 11.78 23.96 1.66
CA THR A 207 11.45 24.99 2.65
C THR A 207 10.13 25.66 2.35
N TYR A 208 9.38 26.01 3.40
CA TYR A 208 8.17 26.83 3.34
C TYR A 208 8.23 27.89 4.45
N CYS A 209 8.12 29.16 4.06
CA CYS A 209 8.29 30.33 4.92
C CYS A 209 9.59 30.27 5.75
N GLY A 210 10.68 29.81 5.14
CA GLY A 210 11.99 29.66 5.77
C GLY A 210 12.19 28.41 6.64
N ASN A 211 11.15 27.59 6.84
CA ASN A 211 11.23 26.36 7.65
C ASN A 211 11.30 25.13 6.75
N PRO A 212 12.10 24.09 7.09
CA PRO A 212 12.11 22.85 6.33
C PRO A 212 10.81 22.08 6.58
N VAL A 213 10.13 21.66 5.50
CA VAL A 213 8.78 21.03 5.57
C VAL A 213 8.68 19.68 4.89
N GLY A 214 9.77 19.18 4.30
CA GLY A 214 9.78 17.88 3.63
C GLY A 214 10.95 17.74 2.68
N THR A 215 10.93 16.69 1.86
CA THR A 215 11.89 16.49 0.78
C THR A 215 11.17 16.19 -0.54
N VAL A 216 11.67 16.71 -1.67
CA VAL A 216 11.11 16.39 -2.99
C VAL A 216 11.25 14.89 -3.30
N ALA A 217 10.43 14.34 -4.19
CA ALA A 217 10.50 12.91 -4.55
C ALA A 217 11.78 12.56 -5.32
N ALA A 218 12.19 13.42 -6.26
CA ALA A 218 13.45 13.30 -6.99
C ALA A 218 14.07 14.67 -7.23
N ASN A 219 15.40 14.75 -7.11
CA ASN A 219 16.15 15.99 -7.33
C ASN A 219 17.15 15.85 -8.49
N ASP A 220 16.66 15.43 -9.66
CA ASP A 220 17.50 15.34 -10.86
C ASP A 220 17.48 16.62 -11.69
N SER A 221 18.54 17.41 -11.60
CA SER A 221 18.75 18.61 -12.41
C SER A 221 18.73 18.37 -13.93
N ALA A 222 18.95 17.13 -14.39
CA ALA A 222 18.88 16.77 -15.80
C ALA A 222 17.45 16.48 -16.28
N ASP A 223 16.49 16.28 -15.36
CA ASP A 223 15.10 16.03 -15.69
C ASP A 223 14.40 17.33 -16.09
N LYS A 224 14.02 17.41 -17.38
CA LYS A 224 13.35 18.58 -17.94
C LYS A 224 11.84 18.58 -17.71
N GLN A 225 11.27 17.47 -17.24
CA GLN A 225 9.84 17.30 -17.02
C GLN A 225 9.60 16.51 -15.72
N PRO A 226 9.78 17.14 -14.54
CA PRO A 226 9.67 16.45 -13.26
C PRO A 226 8.27 15.84 -13.01
N LEU A 227 7.24 16.32 -13.72
CA LEU A 227 5.83 15.98 -13.50
C LEU A 227 5.43 16.30 -12.06
N ASN A 228 5.15 15.28 -11.25
CA ASN A 228 4.84 15.39 -9.83
C ASN A 228 6.02 15.05 -8.92
N TYR A 229 7.20 14.69 -9.45
CA TYR A 229 8.34 14.26 -8.63
C TYR A 229 9.12 15.43 -8.00
N ASP A 230 8.74 16.67 -8.32
CA ASP A 230 9.15 17.89 -7.63
C ASP A 230 8.28 18.20 -6.41
N GLN A 231 7.33 17.32 -6.06
CA GLN A 231 6.46 17.46 -4.90
C GLN A 231 6.99 16.65 -3.70
N VAL A 232 6.49 16.98 -2.51
CA VAL A 232 6.72 16.22 -1.28
C VAL A 232 5.60 15.19 -1.13
N PHE A 233 5.90 13.92 -1.37
CA PHE A 233 4.95 12.82 -1.10
C PHE A 233 5.03 12.36 0.34
N ILE A 234 3.88 12.02 0.91
CA ILE A 234 3.83 11.54 2.30
C ILE A 234 4.61 10.25 2.47
N ARG A 235 4.41 9.27 1.58
CA ARG A 235 5.11 7.97 1.63
C ARG A 235 6.62 8.10 1.39
N ASP A 236 7.04 8.96 0.45
CA ASP A 236 8.46 9.17 0.11
C ASP A 236 9.21 9.88 1.24
N PHE A 237 8.53 10.76 1.98
CA PHE A 237 9.14 11.47 3.09
C PHE A 237 9.36 10.59 4.33
N VAL A 238 8.65 9.46 4.50
CA VAL A 238 8.83 8.59 5.68
C VAL A 238 10.30 8.16 5.90
N PRO A 239 11.02 7.57 4.93
CA PRO A 239 12.44 7.26 5.12
C PRO A 239 13.31 8.51 5.37
N SER A 240 13.05 9.63 4.69
CA SER A 240 13.77 10.89 4.93
C SER A 240 13.59 11.34 6.38
N ALA A 241 12.35 11.33 6.86
CA ALA A 241 11.99 11.70 8.22
C ALA A 241 12.69 10.81 9.25
N LEU A 242 12.74 9.49 9.01
CA LEU A 242 13.47 8.57 9.88
C LEU A 242 14.98 8.87 9.88
N ALA A 243 15.60 9.12 8.72
CA ALA A 243 17.01 9.51 8.64
C ALA A 243 17.29 10.79 9.47
N PHE A 244 16.50 11.84 9.27
CA PHE A 244 16.63 13.09 10.04
C PHE A 244 16.41 12.88 11.54
N LEU A 245 15.38 12.13 11.95
CA LEU A 245 15.12 11.83 13.36
C LEU A 245 16.26 11.04 14.00
N LEU A 246 16.80 10.04 13.29
CA LEU A 246 17.94 9.26 13.76
C LEU A 246 19.20 10.12 13.88
N ASN A 247 19.33 11.17 13.06
CA ASN A 247 20.42 12.16 13.10
C ASN A 247 20.19 13.28 14.15
N GLY A 248 19.03 13.31 14.81
CA GLY A 248 18.67 14.33 15.79
C GLY A 248 18.05 15.61 15.21
N GLU A 249 17.76 15.64 13.90
CA GLU A 249 17.14 16.76 13.18
C GLU A 249 15.60 16.62 13.16
N GLY A 250 14.95 16.70 14.32
CA GLY A 250 13.50 16.47 14.44
C GLY A 250 12.60 17.59 13.89
N GLU A 251 13.14 18.78 13.63
CA GLU A 251 12.37 19.97 13.26
C GLU A 251 11.63 19.82 11.92
N ILE A 252 12.31 19.33 10.88
CA ILE A 252 11.71 19.08 9.56
C ILE A 252 10.51 18.13 9.65
N VAL A 253 10.59 17.12 10.51
CA VAL A 253 9.51 16.14 10.69
C VAL A 253 8.33 16.73 11.43
N LYS A 254 8.60 17.53 12.48
CA LYS A 254 7.55 18.27 13.20
C LYS A 254 6.78 19.19 12.26
N ASN A 255 7.51 19.96 11.45
CA ASN A 255 6.93 20.89 10.48
C ASN A 255 6.11 20.15 9.41
N PHE A 256 6.66 19.07 8.85
CA PHE A 256 5.93 18.21 7.91
C PHE A 256 4.61 17.70 8.51
N LEU A 257 4.63 17.16 9.73
CA LEU A 257 3.44 16.62 10.40
C LEU A 257 2.37 17.70 10.60
N LEU A 258 2.76 18.91 11.02
CA LEU A 258 1.84 20.02 11.28
C LEU A 258 1.28 20.64 9.99
N HIS A 259 2.11 20.82 8.96
CA HIS A 259 1.63 21.38 7.69
C HIS A 259 0.75 20.40 6.93
N THR A 260 1.08 19.11 6.91
CA THR A 260 0.20 18.09 6.29
C THR A 260 -1.11 17.93 7.06
N LEU A 261 -1.12 18.10 8.39
CA LEU A 261 -2.33 18.18 9.19
C LEU A 261 -3.17 19.42 8.84
N GLN A 262 -2.53 20.57 8.61
CA GLN A 262 -3.23 21.76 8.12
C GLN A 262 -3.92 21.48 6.78
N LEU A 263 -3.23 20.82 5.84
CA LEU A 263 -3.81 20.43 4.55
C LEU A 263 -5.00 19.47 4.72
N GLN A 264 -4.98 18.57 5.71
CA GLN A 264 -6.13 17.72 6.03
C GLN A 264 -7.40 18.53 6.34
N SER A 265 -7.28 19.73 6.90
CA SER A 265 -8.45 20.56 7.22
C SER A 265 -9.05 21.29 6.01
N TRP A 266 -8.38 21.28 4.85
CA TRP A 266 -8.82 22.00 3.67
C TRP A 266 -10.09 21.38 3.07
N GLU A 267 -10.89 22.24 2.42
CA GLU A 267 -12.03 21.80 1.63
C GLU A 267 -11.53 21.03 0.41
N LYS A 268 -11.92 19.76 0.32
CA LYS A 268 -11.53 18.87 -0.77
C LYS A 268 -12.74 18.72 -1.68
N THR A 269 -12.57 19.03 -2.96
CA THR A 269 -13.62 18.83 -3.96
C THR A 269 -13.03 18.18 -5.19
N VAL A 270 -13.65 17.08 -5.60
CA VAL A 270 -13.41 16.43 -6.89
C VAL A 270 -14.70 16.55 -7.68
N ASP A 271 -14.70 17.44 -8.68
CA ASP A 271 -15.88 17.82 -9.45
C ASP A 271 -17.04 18.31 -8.54
N CYS A 272 -18.00 17.44 -8.23
CA CYS A 272 -19.17 17.75 -7.38
C CYS A 272 -19.23 16.87 -6.11
N TYR A 273 -18.11 16.27 -5.71
CA TYR A 273 -18.02 15.38 -4.56
C TYR A 273 -16.92 15.82 -3.60
N SER A 274 -17.19 15.76 -2.30
CA SER A 274 -16.21 16.04 -1.25
C SER A 274 -15.75 14.74 -0.59
N PRO A 275 -14.45 14.38 -0.71
CA PRO A 275 -13.88 13.25 0.03
C PRO A 275 -14.04 13.39 1.54
N GLY A 276 -13.87 12.27 2.25
CA GLY A 276 -13.94 12.24 3.71
C GLY A 276 -12.95 13.22 4.36
N GLN A 277 -13.40 13.89 5.42
CA GLN A 277 -12.62 14.94 6.10
C GLN A 277 -11.24 14.47 6.58
N GLY A 278 -11.10 13.19 6.94
CA GLY A 278 -9.84 12.60 7.39
C GLY A 278 -8.83 12.28 6.29
N LEU A 279 -9.15 12.48 5.01
CA LEU A 279 -8.25 12.17 3.90
C LEU A 279 -7.00 13.06 3.97
N MET A 280 -5.83 12.42 4.01
CA MET A 280 -4.53 13.08 3.87
C MET A 280 -4.17 13.19 2.37
N PRO A 281 -3.44 14.24 1.95
CA PRO A 281 -3.00 14.36 0.56
C PRO A 281 -2.00 13.25 0.19
N ALA A 282 -1.88 12.95 -1.10
CA ALA A 282 -0.81 12.10 -1.62
C ALA A 282 0.53 12.84 -1.51
N SER A 283 0.51 14.10 -1.95
CA SER A 283 1.66 14.98 -2.02
C SER A 283 1.25 16.45 -1.87
N PHE A 284 2.23 17.33 -1.70
CA PHE A 284 2.04 18.77 -1.81
C PHE A 284 3.27 19.45 -2.42
N LYS A 285 3.08 20.64 -2.96
CA LYS A 285 4.15 21.50 -3.49
C LYS A 285 4.11 22.89 -2.87
N VAL A 286 5.28 23.48 -2.65
CA VAL A 286 5.38 24.91 -2.35
C VAL A 286 5.36 25.70 -3.65
N ARG A 287 4.39 26.60 -3.81
CA ARG A 287 4.28 27.52 -4.94
C ARG A 287 4.50 28.95 -4.46
N THR A 288 5.18 29.74 -5.29
CA THR A 288 5.33 31.17 -5.05
C THR A 288 4.33 31.91 -5.93
N VAL A 289 3.42 32.67 -5.32
CA VAL A 289 2.37 33.45 -6.00
C VAL A 289 2.54 34.94 -5.72
N PRO A 290 2.15 35.84 -6.63
CA PRO A 290 2.12 37.28 -6.35
C PRO A 290 1.13 37.59 -5.24
N LEU A 291 1.50 38.48 -4.31
CA LEU A 291 0.63 38.95 -3.24
C LEU A 291 -0.49 39.81 -3.83
N ASP A 292 -1.74 39.57 -3.42
CA ASP A 292 -2.91 40.28 -3.92
C ASP A 292 -2.74 41.81 -3.78
N GLY A 293 -2.69 42.50 -4.92
CA GLY A 293 -2.56 43.97 -4.98
C GLY A 293 -1.14 44.51 -5.21
N SER A 294 -0.11 43.67 -5.32
CA SER A 294 1.23 44.12 -5.75
C SER A 294 1.91 43.07 -6.63
N ASN A 295 2.48 43.49 -7.76
CA ASN A 295 3.25 42.60 -8.65
C ASN A 295 4.69 42.33 -8.15
N GLU A 296 5.09 42.92 -7.03
CA GLU A 296 6.47 42.92 -6.53
C GLU A 296 6.67 42.06 -5.26
N ALA A 297 5.62 41.89 -4.44
CA ALA A 297 5.68 40.99 -3.29
C ALA A 297 5.21 39.58 -3.68
N LEU A 298 5.92 38.57 -3.22
CA LEU A 298 5.65 37.16 -3.46
C LEU A 298 5.29 36.48 -2.13
N GLU A 299 4.29 35.60 -2.17
CA GLU A 299 3.88 34.75 -1.04
C GLU A 299 4.08 33.29 -1.40
N GLU A 300 4.53 32.49 -0.43
CA GLU A 300 4.58 31.04 -0.57
C GLU A 300 3.26 30.42 -0.13
N VAL A 301 2.74 29.49 -0.92
CA VAL A 301 1.49 28.76 -0.65
C VAL A 301 1.72 27.26 -0.83
N LEU A 302 1.13 26.46 0.05
CA LEU A 302 1.09 25.01 -0.08
C LEU A 302 -0.03 24.58 -1.03
N ASP A 303 0.32 23.79 -2.03
CA ASP A 303 -0.59 23.26 -3.05
C ASP A 303 -0.66 21.73 -2.92
N PRO A 304 -1.69 21.19 -2.23
CA PRO A 304 -1.86 19.75 -2.03
C PRO A 304 -2.45 19.05 -3.27
N ASP A 305 -2.15 17.76 -3.44
CA ASP A 305 -2.85 16.84 -4.34
C ASP A 305 -3.47 15.70 -3.50
N PHE A 306 -4.80 15.64 -3.43
CA PHE A 306 -5.54 14.58 -2.74
C PHE A 306 -5.89 13.39 -3.64
N GLY A 307 -5.39 13.38 -4.89
CA GLY A 307 -5.69 12.39 -5.91
C GLY A 307 -6.51 12.96 -7.08
N GLU A 308 -6.98 14.20 -7.00
CA GLU A 308 -7.68 14.90 -8.08
C GLU A 308 -6.80 15.13 -9.31
N SER A 309 -5.50 15.35 -9.09
CA SER A 309 -4.51 15.55 -10.16
C SER A 309 -3.71 14.27 -10.45
N ALA A 310 -3.84 13.25 -9.61
CA ALA A 310 -3.18 11.96 -9.79
C ALA A 310 -3.61 11.25 -11.08
N ILE A 311 -2.66 10.59 -11.74
CA ILE A 311 -2.93 9.80 -12.93
C ILE A 311 -3.89 8.66 -12.56
N GLY A 312 -5.08 8.65 -13.18
CA GLY A 312 -6.12 7.66 -12.87
C GLY A 312 -6.99 8.01 -11.67
N ARG A 313 -6.84 9.20 -11.08
CA ARG A 313 -7.61 9.69 -9.92
C ARG A 313 -7.58 8.72 -8.72
N VAL A 314 -6.38 8.22 -8.44
CA VAL A 314 -6.14 7.22 -7.41
C VAL A 314 -6.19 7.85 -6.02
N ALA A 315 -6.89 7.22 -5.08
CA ALA A 315 -6.99 7.69 -3.71
C ALA A 315 -5.78 7.25 -2.86
N PRO A 316 -5.08 8.17 -2.17
CA PRO A 316 -3.89 7.87 -1.36
C PRO A 316 -4.27 7.35 0.04
N VAL A 317 -4.83 6.14 0.11
CA VAL A 317 -5.29 5.56 1.38
C VAL A 317 -4.14 5.36 2.38
N ASP A 318 -2.95 5.03 1.89
CA ASP A 318 -1.74 4.82 2.69
C ASP A 318 -1.23 6.10 3.37
N SER A 319 -1.45 7.28 2.79
CA SER A 319 -0.98 8.57 3.32
C SER A 319 -1.40 8.82 4.77
N GLY A 320 -2.68 8.60 5.10
CA GLY A 320 -3.19 8.78 6.47
C GLY A 320 -2.60 7.77 7.46
N LEU A 321 -2.39 6.53 6.99
CA LEU A 321 -1.79 5.47 7.79
C LEU A 321 -0.32 5.79 8.10
N TRP A 322 0.43 6.23 7.09
CA TRP A 322 1.82 6.65 7.22
C TRP A 322 1.98 7.86 8.12
N TRP A 323 1.08 8.84 8.03
CA TRP A 323 1.12 10.02 8.90
C TRP A 323 1.00 9.64 10.39
N ILE A 324 0.08 8.73 10.73
CA ILE A 324 -0.06 8.22 12.11
C ILE A 324 1.20 7.45 12.56
N ILE A 325 1.74 6.60 11.70
CA ILE A 325 2.97 5.83 11.99
C ILE A 325 4.15 6.77 12.23
N LEU A 326 4.30 7.80 11.39
CA LEU A 326 5.37 8.78 11.48
C LEU A 326 5.25 9.66 12.72
N LEU A 327 4.02 10.07 13.09
CA LEU A 327 3.77 10.82 14.34
C LEU A 327 4.22 10.03 15.58
N ARG A 328 3.96 8.72 15.61
CA ARG A 328 4.47 7.86 16.68
C ARG A 328 6.00 7.79 16.65
N ALA A 329 6.59 7.59 15.48
CA ALA A 329 8.05 7.52 15.32
C ALA A 329 8.74 8.81 15.79
N TYR A 330 8.16 9.99 15.49
CA TYR A 330 8.63 11.28 15.99
C TYR A 330 8.73 11.26 17.52
N GLY A 331 7.63 11.01 18.24
CA GLY A 331 7.64 11.07 19.70
C GLY A 331 8.54 10.00 20.34
N LYS A 332 8.65 8.82 19.71
CA LYS A 332 9.55 7.76 20.17
C LYS A 332 11.02 8.13 20.04
N LEU A 333 11.43 8.73 18.92
CA LEU A 333 12.83 9.04 18.65
C LEU A 333 13.29 10.37 19.27
N THR A 334 12.40 11.35 19.40
CA THR A 334 12.72 12.65 20.03
C THR A 334 12.50 12.66 21.54
N GLY A 335 11.61 11.80 22.05
CA GLY A 335 11.10 11.87 23.42
C GLY A 335 10.06 13.00 23.64
N ASP A 336 9.76 13.80 22.61
CA ASP A 336 8.77 14.87 22.65
C ASP A 336 7.38 14.34 22.29
N TYR A 337 6.58 14.03 23.32
CA TYR A 337 5.19 13.62 23.18
C TYR A 337 4.21 14.80 23.15
N THR A 338 4.67 16.03 23.39
CA THR A 338 3.79 17.22 23.45
C THR A 338 3.12 17.51 22.11
N LEU A 339 3.76 17.12 21.01
CA LEU A 339 3.16 17.20 19.67
C LEU A 339 1.92 16.33 19.56
N GLN A 340 1.94 15.12 20.13
CA GLN A 340 0.84 14.16 20.08
C GLN A 340 -0.35 14.64 20.92
N ASP A 341 -0.09 15.37 22.01
CA ASP A 341 -1.11 15.87 22.92
C ASP A 341 -1.88 17.10 22.40
N ARG A 342 -1.40 17.74 21.32
CA ARG A 342 -2.09 18.90 20.75
C ARG A 342 -3.49 18.55 20.26
N VAL A 343 -4.43 19.47 20.46
CA VAL A 343 -5.84 19.29 20.11
C VAL A 343 -6.05 19.09 18.61
N ASP A 344 -5.31 19.82 17.77
CA ASP A 344 -5.34 19.68 16.31
C ASP A 344 -4.84 18.29 15.88
N VAL A 345 -3.73 17.83 16.45
CA VAL A 345 -3.15 16.50 16.18
C VAL A 345 -4.09 15.38 16.63
N GLN A 346 -4.64 15.43 17.85
CA GLN A 346 -5.63 14.47 18.33
C GLN A 346 -6.88 14.46 17.42
N THR A 347 -7.30 15.62 16.93
CA THR A 347 -8.42 15.72 15.98
C THR A 347 -8.07 15.06 14.65
N GLY A 348 -6.88 15.30 14.12
CA GLY A 348 -6.40 14.68 12.88
C GLY A 348 -6.38 13.15 12.95
N ILE A 349 -5.83 12.58 14.03
CA ILE A 349 -5.86 11.13 14.29
C ILE A 349 -7.31 10.63 14.27
N ARG A 350 -8.21 11.30 14.99
CA ARG A 350 -9.63 10.90 15.06
C ARG A 350 -10.32 10.94 13.70
N LEU A 351 -10.03 11.93 12.85
CA LEU A 351 -10.62 12.04 11.51
C LEU A 351 -10.14 10.92 10.58
N ILE A 352 -8.85 10.58 10.60
CA ILE A 352 -8.29 9.44 9.84
C ILE A 352 -8.96 8.14 10.30
N LEU A 353 -9.02 7.91 11.62
CA LEU A 353 -9.63 6.70 12.18
C LEU A 353 -11.11 6.58 11.85
N LYS A 354 -11.87 7.68 11.91
CA LYS A 354 -13.28 7.68 11.52
C LYS A 354 -13.44 7.25 10.07
N LEU A 355 -12.60 7.76 9.15
CA LEU A 355 -12.64 7.35 7.75
C LEU A 355 -12.35 5.85 7.58
N CYS A 356 -11.35 5.31 8.28
CA CYS A 356 -10.98 3.89 8.18
C CYS A 356 -11.95 2.93 8.91
N LEU A 357 -12.65 3.41 9.95
CA LEU A 357 -13.55 2.60 10.78
C LEU A 357 -15.03 2.81 10.44
N THR A 358 -15.33 3.61 9.40
CA THR A 358 -16.71 3.86 8.96
C THR A 358 -17.40 2.55 8.61
N ASP A 359 -18.64 2.40 9.09
CA ASP A 359 -19.48 1.25 8.76
C ASP A 359 -19.81 1.25 7.26
N GLY A 360 -19.75 0.06 6.66
CA GLY A 360 -20.06 -0.14 5.25
C GLY A 360 -20.79 -1.46 5.02
N PHE A 361 -21.01 -1.80 3.75
CA PHE A 361 -21.58 -3.10 3.37
C PHE A 361 -20.57 -4.25 3.45
N ASP A 362 -19.28 -3.93 3.61
CA ASP A 362 -18.24 -4.93 3.71
C ASP A 362 -18.35 -5.69 5.04
N MET A 363 -18.27 -7.02 4.96
CA MET A 363 -18.41 -7.93 6.10
C MET A 363 -17.04 -8.30 6.68
N PHE A 364 -15.94 -7.90 6.04
CA PHE A 364 -14.59 -8.18 6.49
C PHE A 364 -14.07 -7.08 7.44
N PRO A 365 -13.21 -7.44 8.41
CA PRO A 365 -12.57 -6.43 9.27
C PRO A 365 -11.47 -5.65 8.53
N SER A 366 -11.03 -6.10 7.37
CA SER A 366 -10.08 -5.42 6.49
C SER A 366 -10.66 -4.11 5.93
N LEU A 367 -9.77 -3.24 5.47
CA LEU A 367 -10.15 -2.01 4.78
C LEU A 367 -10.34 -2.32 3.29
N LEU A 368 -11.53 -2.01 2.77
CA LEU A 368 -11.86 -2.10 1.35
C LEU A 368 -11.28 -0.90 0.60
N VAL A 369 -10.54 -1.15 -0.48
CA VAL A 369 -9.89 -0.11 -1.29
C VAL A 369 -10.00 -0.37 -2.79
N THR A 370 -9.86 0.69 -3.59
CA THR A 370 -9.72 0.60 -5.04
C THR A 370 -8.33 0.14 -5.44
N ASP A 371 -8.13 -0.22 -6.71
CA ASP A 371 -6.80 -0.48 -7.24
C ASP A 371 -5.93 0.78 -7.17
N GLY A 372 -4.62 0.63 -7.08
CA GLY A 372 -3.70 1.76 -6.99
C GLY A 372 -3.61 2.44 -5.60
N SER A 373 -4.31 2.02 -4.57
CA SER A 373 -4.52 2.85 -3.36
C SER A 373 -3.34 2.95 -2.37
N CYS A 374 -2.12 2.55 -2.75
CA CYS A 374 -0.96 2.44 -1.86
C CYS A 374 0.34 2.80 -2.60
N MET A 375 1.52 2.33 -2.15
CA MET A 375 2.79 2.56 -2.87
C MET A 375 2.67 2.20 -4.36
N ILE A 376 1.97 1.09 -4.65
CA ILE A 376 1.55 0.72 -5.99
C ILE A 376 0.39 1.64 -6.39
N ASP A 377 0.70 2.76 -7.03
CA ASP A 377 -0.25 3.82 -7.42
C ASP A 377 -0.90 3.63 -8.81
N ARG A 378 -0.87 2.40 -9.32
CA ARG A 378 -1.40 2.04 -10.65
C ARG A 378 -2.16 0.72 -10.57
N ARG A 379 -2.99 0.45 -11.59
CA ARG A 379 -3.78 -0.78 -11.68
C ARG A 379 -2.88 -2.02 -11.74
N MET A 380 -2.88 -2.81 -10.66
CA MET A 380 -2.05 -4.00 -10.49
C MET A 380 -2.82 -5.21 -9.95
N GLY A 381 -4.15 -5.12 -9.92
CA GLY A 381 -5.02 -6.16 -9.36
C GLY A 381 -5.01 -6.17 -7.85
N ILE A 382 -4.77 -5.02 -7.22
CA ILE A 382 -4.67 -4.89 -5.76
C ILE A 382 -5.90 -4.22 -5.12
N HIS A 383 -7.00 -4.10 -5.87
CA HIS A 383 -8.30 -3.68 -5.32
C HIS A 383 -8.84 -4.73 -4.33
N GLY A 384 -9.81 -4.35 -3.49
CA GLY A 384 -10.35 -5.24 -2.46
C GLY A 384 -9.60 -5.04 -1.14
N HIS A 385 -8.80 -6.04 -0.73
CA HIS A 385 -8.16 -6.07 0.59
C HIS A 385 -6.65 -6.35 0.49
N PRO A 386 -5.87 -5.47 -0.16
CA PRO A 386 -4.44 -5.71 -0.37
C PRO A 386 -3.67 -5.71 0.95
N LEU A 387 -2.77 -6.68 1.11
CA LEU A 387 -1.98 -6.91 2.32
C LEU A 387 -1.25 -5.65 2.81
N GLU A 388 -0.69 -4.85 1.91
CA GLU A 388 0.00 -3.61 2.24
C GLU A 388 -0.88 -2.66 3.04
N ILE A 389 -2.10 -2.39 2.56
CA ILE A 389 -3.06 -1.55 3.29
C ILE A 389 -3.43 -2.19 4.62
N GLN A 390 -3.67 -3.51 4.66
CA GLN A 390 -4.10 -4.17 5.90
C GLN A 390 -3.00 -4.13 6.98
N ALA A 391 -1.73 -4.32 6.58
CA ALA A 391 -0.59 -4.27 7.49
C ALA A 391 -0.33 -2.84 8.00
N LEU A 392 -0.41 -1.83 7.12
CA LEU A 392 -0.30 -0.43 7.52
C LEU A 392 -1.48 0.00 8.39
N PHE A 393 -2.69 -0.45 8.08
CA PHE A 393 -3.88 -0.14 8.85
C PHE A 393 -3.79 -0.72 10.27
N TYR A 394 -3.36 -1.97 10.39
CA TYR A 394 -3.10 -2.58 11.70
C TYR A 394 -2.05 -1.79 12.49
N SER A 395 -0.93 -1.41 11.85
CA SER A 395 0.12 -0.61 12.48
C SER A 395 -0.41 0.76 12.96
N ALA A 396 -1.13 1.48 12.10
CA ALA A 396 -1.73 2.77 12.42
C ALA A 396 -2.77 2.69 13.55
N LEU A 397 -3.56 1.60 13.61
CA LEU A 397 -4.48 1.36 14.72
C LEU A 397 -3.72 1.13 16.05
N ARG A 398 -2.60 0.39 16.03
CA ARG A 398 -1.76 0.21 17.22
C ARG A 398 -1.17 1.55 17.69
N CYS A 399 -0.60 2.32 16.77
CA CYS A 399 -0.09 3.66 17.04
C CYS A 399 -1.18 4.57 17.63
N SER A 400 -2.36 4.56 17.03
CA SER A 400 -3.49 5.37 17.50
C SER A 400 -3.93 4.99 18.90
N ARG A 401 -4.00 3.69 19.23
CA ARG A 401 -4.39 3.23 20.56
C ARG A 401 -3.38 3.66 21.63
N GLU A 402 -2.09 3.79 21.28
CA GLU A 402 -1.05 4.31 22.17
C GLU A 402 -1.16 5.85 22.36
N MET A 403 -1.46 6.59 21.29
CA MET A 403 -1.39 8.06 21.28
C MET A 403 -2.72 8.78 21.59
N LEU A 404 -3.88 8.12 21.48
CA LEU A 404 -5.17 8.76 21.73
C LEU A 404 -5.39 9.05 23.22
N ILE A 405 -5.73 10.30 23.53
CA ILE A 405 -6.13 10.68 24.88
C ILE A 405 -7.50 10.05 25.17
N VAL A 406 -7.58 9.24 26.23
CA VAL A 406 -8.81 8.55 26.64
C VAL A 406 -9.65 9.47 27.55
N ASN A 407 -10.82 9.86 27.08
CA ASN A 407 -11.83 10.61 27.82
C ASN A 407 -13.24 10.19 27.38
N ASP A 408 -14.28 10.80 27.94
CA ASP A 408 -15.66 10.43 27.64
C ASP A 408 -16.05 10.57 26.15
N ALA A 409 -15.41 11.49 25.42
CA ALA A 409 -15.67 11.69 23.99
C ALA A 409 -14.90 10.71 23.09
N THR A 410 -13.79 10.13 23.56
CA THR A 410 -12.92 9.24 22.77
C THR A 410 -13.00 7.78 23.17
N LYS A 411 -13.56 7.44 24.34
CA LYS A 411 -13.66 6.05 24.85
C LYS A 411 -14.28 5.07 23.86
N ASN A 412 -15.33 5.48 23.14
CA ASN A 412 -16.01 4.64 22.15
C ASN A 412 -15.12 4.39 20.93
N LEU A 413 -14.36 5.39 20.49
CA LEU A 413 -13.43 5.26 19.37
C LEU A 413 -12.27 4.34 19.76
N VAL A 414 -11.71 4.48 20.96
CA VAL A 414 -10.63 3.61 21.47
C VAL A 414 -11.10 2.15 21.60
N ALA A 415 -12.35 1.93 22.04
CA ALA A 415 -12.96 0.60 22.06
C ALA A 415 -13.13 0.05 20.64
N ALA A 416 -13.60 0.86 19.68
CA ALA A 416 -13.72 0.46 18.28
C ALA A 416 -12.37 0.08 17.66
N VAL A 417 -11.31 0.88 17.92
CA VAL A 417 -9.92 0.58 17.53
C VAL A 417 -9.48 -0.77 18.09
N SER A 418 -9.70 -1.01 19.38
CA SER A 418 -9.30 -2.26 20.05
C SER A 418 -10.04 -3.49 19.50
N ASN A 419 -11.35 -3.35 19.26
CA ASN A 419 -12.16 -4.41 18.64
C ASN A 419 -11.70 -4.71 17.21
N ARG A 420 -11.43 -3.66 16.41
CA ARG A 420 -10.94 -3.80 15.04
C ARG A 420 -9.56 -4.45 15.00
N LEU A 421 -8.64 -4.05 15.88
CA LEU A 421 -7.32 -4.68 16.01
C LEU A 421 -7.44 -6.19 16.27
N SER A 422 -8.32 -6.60 17.18
CA SER A 422 -8.53 -8.02 17.50
C SER A 422 -9.09 -8.81 16.31
N ALA A 423 -10.09 -8.25 15.62
CA ALA A 423 -10.72 -8.87 14.45
C ALA A 423 -9.76 -8.97 13.25
N LEU A 424 -9.05 -7.88 12.95
CA LEU A 424 -8.07 -7.83 11.86
C LEU A 424 -6.91 -8.79 12.11
N CYS A 425 -6.35 -8.81 13.32
CA CYS A 425 -5.29 -9.76 13.69
C CYS A 425 -5.72 -11.22 13.49
N PHE A 426 -6.95 -11.60 13.91
CA PHE A 426 -7.48 -12.94 13.60
C PHE A 426 -7.54 -13.20 12.10
N HIS A 427 -8.17 -12.28 11.37
CA HIS A 427 -8.44 -12.44 9.95
C HIS A 427 -7.16 -12.61 9.13
N MET A 428 -6.15 -11.77 9.38
CA MET A 428 -4.87 -11.84 8.68
C MET A 428 -4.12 -13.14 9.02
N ARG A 429 -4.00 -13.49 10.32
CA ARG A 429 -3.28 -14.70 10.75
C ARG A 429 -3.89 -16.00 10.24
N GLU A 430 -5.21 -16.05 10.10
CA GLU A 430 -5.94 -17.27 9.70
C GLU A 430 -6.08 -17.40 8.17
N TYR A 431 -6.40 -16.30 7.49
CA TYR A 431 -6.84 -16.36 6.08
C TYR A 431 -5.81 -15.84 5.08
N TYR A 432 -4.87 -14.98 5.50
CA TYR A 432 -3.82 -14.48 4.60
C TYR A 432 -2.55 -15.31 4.68
N TRP A 433 -2.31 -16.01 5.80
CA TRP A 433 -1.10 -16.81 5.96
C TRP A 433 -1.10 -18.03 5.03
N VAL A 434 0.00 -18.23 4.32
CA VAL A 434 0.29 -19.46 3.58
C VAL A 434 1.66 -20.01 3.93
N ASP A 435 1.69 -21.31 4.17
CA ASP A 435 2.87 -22.17 4.21
C ASP A 435 2.53 -23.46 3.44
N LEU A 436 3.48 -24.38 3.29
CA LEU A 436 3.24 -25.63 2.53
C LEU A 436 2.03 -26.42 3.08
N LYS A 437 1.83 -26.40 4.40
CA LYS A 437 0.70 -27.07 5.05
C LYS A 437 -0.62 -26.40 4.67
N LYS A 438 -0.70 -25.06 4.73
CA LYS A 438 -1.90 -24.31 4.39
C LYS A 438 -2.22 -24.37 2.90
N ILE A 439 -1.21 -24.37 2.03
CA ILE A 439 -1.41 -24.57 0.58
C ILE A 439 -2.01 -25.96 0.31
N ASN A 440 -1.50 -27.00 0.96
CA ASN A 440 -2.06 -28.35 0.83
C ASN A 440 -3.50 -28.44 1.41
N GLU A 441 -3.83 -27.64 2.42
CA GLU A 441 -5.20 -27.51 2.93
C GLU A 441 -6.12 -26.86 1.87
N ILE A 442 -5.72 -25.72 1.31
CA ILE A 442 -6.46 -25.00 0.26
C ILE A 442 -6.64 -25.87 -0.99
N TYR A 443 -5.61 -26.62 -1.37
CA TYR A 443 -5.66 -27.55 -2.50
C TYR A 443 -6.75 -28.63 -2.34
N ARG A 444 -7.16 -28.91 -1.11
CA ARG A 444 -8.15 -29.93 -0.76
C ARG A 444 -9.50 -29.34 -0.34
N TYR A 445 -9.68 -28.03 -0.50
CA TYR A 445 -10.95 -27.38 -0.21
C TYR A 445 -12.08 -28.00 -1.02
N LYS A 446 -13.24 -28.13 -0.35
CA LYS A 446 -14.50 -28.32 -1.05
C LYS A 446 -15.05 -26.93 -1.39
N THR A 447 -15.73 -26.85 -2.52
CA THR A 447 -16.41 -25.64 -2.98
C THR A 447 -17.88 -25.68 -2.62
N GLU A 448 -18.56 -24.54 -2.74
CA GLU A 448 -19.99 -24.39 -2.47
C GLU A 448 -20.38 -24.75 -1.03
N GLU A 449 -19.49 -24.49 -0.07
CA GLU A 449 -19.77 -24.70 1.35
C GLU A 449 -20.70 -23.61 1.89
N TYR A 450 -21.96 -23.97 2.16
CA TYR A 450 -22.94 -23.07 2.76
C TYR A 450 -23.19 -23.44 4.23
N SER A 451 -22.35 -22.94 5.14
CA SER A 451 -22.56 -23.07 6.60
C SER A 451 -21.68 -22.11 7.39
N THR A 452 -22.03 -21.88 8.66
CA THR A 452 -21.14 -21.18 9.63
C THR A 452 -19.87 -21.96 9.95
N ASP A 453 -19.82 -23.23 9.56
CA ASP A 453 -18.78 -24.20 9.88
C ASP A 453 -17.90 -24.50 8.67
N ALA A 454 -18.08 -23.75 7.58
CA ALA A 454 -17.32 -23.86 6.36
C ALA A 454 -15.82 -23.70 6.65
N VAL A 455 -15.03 -24.62 6.10
CA VAL A 455 -13.57 -24.52 6.08
C VAL A 455 -13.18 -23.51 5.00
N ASN A 456 -13.78 -23.65 3.81
CA ASN A 456 -13.56 -22.75 2.68
C ASN A 456 -14.49 -21.53 2.74
N LYS A 457 -14.25 -20.65 3.71
CA LYS A 457 -15.15 -19.51 4.02
C LYS A 457 -15.34 -18.50 2.88
N PHE A 458 -14.39 -18.46 1.94
CA PHE A 458 -14.41 -17.52 0.83
C PHE A 458 -14.78 -18.20 -0.50
N ASN A 459 -15.17 -19.48 -0.48
CA ASN A 459 -15.44 -20.27 -1.68
C ASN A 459 -14.28 -20.21 -2.71
N ILE A 460 -13.05 -20.39 -2.23
CA ILE A 460 -11.86 -20.42 -3.07
C ILE A 460 -11.84 -21.73 -3.86
N TYR A 461 -11.67 -21.61 -5.17
CA TYR A 461 -11.47 -22.74 -6.07
C TYR A 461 -10.00 -23.17 -5.99
N PRO A 462 -9.68 -24.44 -5.66
CA PRO A 462 -8.30 -24.94 -5.59
C PRO A 462 -7.47 -24.68 -6.85
N GLU A 463 -8.11 -24.60 -8.01
CA GLU A 463 -7.50 -24.31 -9.31
C GLU A 463 -6.89 -22.91 -9.40
N GLN A 464 -7.19 -22.01 -8.45
CA GLN A 464 -6.54 -20.70 -8.34
C GLN A 464 -5.12 -20.77 -7.79
N ILE A 465 -4.70 -21.88 -7.16
CA ILE A 465 -3.33 -22.06 -6.71
C ILE A 465 -2.43 -22.05 -7.95
N PRO A 466 -1.54 -21.05 -8.10
CA PRO A 466 -0.75 -20.94 -9.31
C PRO A 466 0.35 -22.01 -9.31
N SER A 467 0.69 -22.49 -10.51
CA SER A 467 1.64 -23.60 -10.69
C SER A 467 3.02 -23.31 -10.10
N TRP A 468 3.44 -22.04 -10.05
CA TRP A 468 4.73 -21.66 -9.48
C TRP A 468 4.80 -21.77 -7.96
N LEU A 469 3.68 -21.67 -7.24
CA LEU A 469 3.68 -21.47 -5.78
C LEU A 469 4.19 -22.69 -5.02
N VAL A 470 3.74 -23.89 -5.40
CA VAL A 470 4.09 -25.13 -4.69
C VAL A 470 5.59 -25.41 -4.78
N ASP A 471 6.19 -25.15 -5.93
CA ASP A 471 7.64 -25.33 -6.15
C ASP A 471 8.47 -24.17 -5.56
N TRP A 472 7.84 -23.01 -5.38
CA TRP A 472 8.50 -21.81 -4.87
C TRP A 472 8.45 -21.68 -3.35
N ILE A 473 7.47 -22.23 -2.64
CA ILE A 473 7.46 -22.09 -1.17
C ILE A 473 8.54 -22.98 -0.53
N SER A 474 9.26 -22.47 0.48
CA SER A 474 10.25 -23.25 1.24
C SER A 474 9.60 -24.05 2.38
N GLU A 475 10.20 -25.19 2.77
CA GLU A 475 9.65 -26.06 3.83
C GLU A 475 9.47 -25.35 5.18
N ASP A 476 10.45 -24.53 5.57
CA ASP A 476 10.46 -23.78 6.85
C ASP A 476 9.99 -22.32 6.71
N GLY A 477 9.40 -21.97 5.56
CA GLY A 477 8.98 -20.60 5.26
C GLY A 477 7.48 -20.48 5.00
N GLY A 478 7.03 -19.24 4.95
CA GLY A 478 5.65 -18.89 4.64
C GLY A 478 5.50 -17.37 4.62
N TYR A 479 4.36 -16.90 4.15
CA TYR A 479 4.11 -15.47 4.02
C TYR A 479 2.61 -15.16 4.07
N PHE A 480 2.29 -13.88 4.22
CA PHE A 480 0.93 -13.39 3.99
C PHE A 480 0.74 -13.13 2.50
N ILE A 481 -0.29 -13.73 1.89
CA ILE A 481 -0.64 -13.53 0.49
C ILE A 481 -1.11 -12.10 0.21
N GLY A 482 -1.08 -11.70 -1.05
CA GLY A 482 -1.34 -10.32 -1.46
C GLY A 482 -2.77 -9.85 -1.21
N ASN A 483 -3.76 -10.72 -1.33
CA ASN A 483 -5.17 -10.34 -1.25
C ASN A 483 -6.09 -11.54 -0.97
N VAL A 484 -7.19 -11.30 -0.27
CA VAL A 484 -8.28 -12.27 -0.08
C VAL A 484 -9.62 -11.58 -0.29
N GLN A 485 -10.43 -12.12 -1.19
CA GLN A 485 -11.76 -11.62 -1.56
C GLN A 485 -12.75 -12.78 -1.70
N PRO A 486 -14.07 -12.51 -1.79
CA PRO A 486 -15.04 -13.53 -2.15
C PRO A 486 -14.65 -14.22 -3.46
N ALA A 487 -14.45 -15.54 -3.39
CA ALA A 487 -14.02 -16.41 -4.48
C ALA A 487 -12.68 -16.06 -5.12
N HIS A 488 -11.80 -15.29 -4.46
CA HIS A 488 -10.50 -14.92 -5.03
C HIS A 488 -9.38 -14.82 -3.99
N MET A 489 -8.23 -15.44 -4.29
CA MET A 489 -6.99 -15.27 -3.55
C MET A 489 -5.86 -14.85 -4.50
N ASP A 490 -5.18 -13.75 -4.17
CA ASP A 490 -3.97 -13.33 -4.86
C ASP A 490 -2.74 -13.86 -4.12
N PHE A 491 -2.18 -14.95 -4.64
CA PHE A 491 -1.02 -15.61 -4.04
C PHE A 491 0.30 -14.86 -4.21
N ARG A 492 0.37 -13.73 -4.92
CA ARG A 492 1.63 -12.99 -5.06
C ARG A 492 2.21 -12.59 -3.69
N PHE A 493 3.52 -12.68 -3.55
CA PHE A 493 4.26 -12.16 -2.40
C PHE A 493 4.40 -10.65 -2.56
N PHE A 494 3.94 -9.87 -1.58
CA PHE A 494 4.13 -8.42 -1.53
C PHE A 494 5.06 -8.06 -0.36
N THR A 495 6.18 -7.43 -0.68
CA THR A 495 7.28 -7.25 0.27
C THR A 495 6.88 -6.31 1.40
N LEU A 496 6.42 -5.09 1.09
CA LEU A 496 6.09 -4.09 2.10
C LEU A 496 5.05 -4.62 3.11
N GLY A 497 3.97 -5.23 2.63
CA GLY A 497 2.94 -5.82 3.48
C GLY A 497 3.46 -6.91 4.42
N ASN A 498 4.33 -7.79 3.94
CA ASN A 498 4.96 -8.83 4.77
C ASN A 498 5.95 -8.26 5.80
N LEU A 499 6.75 -7.26 5.41
CA LEU A 499 7.67 -6.58 6.33
C LEU A 499 6.91 -5.82 7.42
N TRP A 500 5.82 -5.13 7.08
CA TRP A 500 4.98 -4.47 8.06
C TRP A 500 4.19 -5.43 8.94
N ALA A 501 3.87 -6.63 8.46
CA ALA A 501 3.32 -7.67 9.31
C ALA A 501 4.29 -8.09 10.43
N ILE A 502 5.60 -8.12 10.13
CA ILE A 502 6.67 -8.34 11.12
C ILE A 502 6.78 -7.12 12.05
N VAL A 503 7.02 -5.93 11.50
CA VAL A 503 7.29 -4.69 12.27
C VAL A 503 6.16 -4.37 13.25
N SER A 504 4.90 -4.60 12.86
CA SER A 504 3.73 -4.33 13.70
C SER A 504 3.33 -5.48 14.62
N SER A 505 4.02 -6.63 14.57
CA SER A 505 3.59 -7.89 15.21
C SER A 505 2.16 -8.31 14.82
N LEU A 506 1.75 -8.06 13.57
CA LEU A 506 0.50 -8.55 13.02
C LEU A 506 0.52 -10.07 12.90
N GLY A 507 1.62 -10.66 12.41
CA GLY A 507 1.81 -12.10 12.40
C GLY A 507 2.30 -12.62 13.76
N THR A 508 2.06 -13.90 14.03
CA THR A 508 2.67 -14.58 15.19
C THR A 508 4.20 -14.63 15.05
N THR A 509 4.93 -14.84 16.14
CA THR A 509 6.40 -15.05 16.10
C THR A 509 6.82 -16.10 15.07
N ARG A 510 6.09 -17.22 14.99
CA ARG A 510 6.36 -18.28 14.00
C ARG A 510 6.14 -17.80 12.57
N GLN A 511 5.05 -17.09 12.30
CA GLN A 511 4.74 -16.57 10.96
C GLN A 511 5.78 -15.53 10.54
N ASN A 512 6.13 -14.61 11.44
CA ASN A 512 7.13 -13.57 11.18
C ASN A 512 8.52 -14.17 10.92
N GLN A 513 8.91 -15.22 11.66
CA GLN A 513 10.12 -15.99 11.37
C GLN A 513 10.02 -16.69 10.00
N GLY A 514 8.87 -17.27 9.69
CA GLY A 514 8.61 -17.92 8.40
C GLY A 514 8.76 -16.99 7.19
N ILE A 515 8.40 -15.70 7.35
CA ILE A 515 8.60 -14.68 6.30
C ILE A 515 10.10 -14.47 6.05
N LEU A 516 10.90 -14.24 7.09
CA LEU A 516 12.34 -14.05 6.91
C LEU A 516 13.04 -15.31 6.41
N ASN A 517 12.64 -16.49 6.88
CA ASN A 517 13.13 -17.77 6.38
C ASN A 517 12.84 -17.91 4.88
N LEU A 518 11.65 -17.53 4.42
CA LEU A 518 11.30 -17.55 3.00
C LEU A 518 12.15 -16.55 2.20
N ILE A 519 12.33 -15.32 2.69
CA ILE A 519 13.19 -14.32 2.04
C ILE A 519 14.62 -14.82 1.92
N GLU A 520 15.15 -15.45 2.97
CA GLU A 520 16.49 -16.05 2.99
C GLU A 520 16.59 -17.23 2.00
N ALA A 521 15.61 -18.14 2.00
CA ALA A 521 15.58 -19.29 1.10
C ALA A 521 15.41 -18.89 -0.37
N LYS A 522 14.66 -17.81 -0.64
CA LYS A 522 14.39 -17.26 -1.98
C LYS A 522 15.11 -15.94 -2.21
N TRP A 523 16.31 -15.81 -1.67
CA TRP A 523 17.13 -14.61 -1.75
C TRP A 523 17.30 -14.12 -3.19
N ASP A 524 17.59 -15.02 -4.13
CA ASP A 524 17.82 -14.67 -5.53
C ASP A 524 16.57 -14.16 -6.27
N ASP A 525 15.37 -14.51 -5.80
CA ASP A 525 14.11 -14.05 -6.38
C ASP A 525 13.62 -12.75 -5.70
N ILE A 526 13.69 -12.65 -4.37
CA ILE A 526 13.12 -11.52 -3.60
C ILE A 526 14.12 -10.38 -3.41
N VAL A 527 15.37 -10.71 -3.08
CA VAL A 527 16.44 -9.70 -2.89
C VAL A 527 17.20 -9.48 -4.20
N ALA A 528 17.49 -10.58 -4.91
CA ALA A 528 18.19 -10.58 -6.17
C ALA A 528 19.52 -9.79 -6.11
N GLN A 529 19.86 -9.08 -7.18
CA GLN A 529 21.07 -8.22 -7.24
C GLN A 529 20.81 -6.79 -6.79
N MET A 530 19.54 -6.43 -6.57
CA MET A 530 19.14 -5.14 -6.05
C MET A 530 17.94 -5.33 -5.10
N PRO A 531 18.15 -5.15 -3.78
CA PRO A 531 17.07 -5.22 -2.81
C PRO A 531 16.05 -4.08 -3.03
N LEU A 532 14.76 -4.27 -2.86
CA LEU A 532 14.02 -5.55 -2.80
C LEU A 532 12.97 -5.56 -3.90
N LYS A 533 12.56 -6.75 -4.36
CA LYS A 533 11.37 -6.86 -5.20
C LYS A 533 10.17 -6.26 -4.48
N ILE A 534 9.36 -5.46 -5.16
CA ILE A 534 8.11 -4.94 -4.60
C ILE A 534 7.06 -6.05 -4.46
N CYS A 535 6.98 -6.93 -5.46
CA CYS A 535 6.18 -8.14 -5.44
C CYS A 535 6.84 -9.26 -6.24
N TYR A 536 6.38 -10.50 -6.02
CA TYR A 536 6.80 -11.68 -6.77
C TYR A 536 5.66 -12.69 -6.94
N PRO A 537 5.53 -13.36 -8.11
CA PRO A 537 6.23 -13.06 -9.36
C PRO A 537 5.59 -11.86 -10.10
N ALA A 538 6.18 -11.45 -11.22
CA ALA A 538 5.56 -10.52 -12.14
C ALA A 538 4.39 -11.18 -12.91
N LEU A 539 3.37 -10.38 -13.22
CA LEU A 539 2.31 -10.72 -14.17
C LEU A 539 2.88 -10.69 -15.59
N GLU A 540 2.61 -11.74 -16.38
CA GLU A 540 3.10 -11.88 -17.75
C GLU A 540 1.96 -12.18 -18.74
N GLY A 541 2.23 -12.01 -20.03
CA GLY A 541 1.32 -12.43 -21.11
C GLY A 541 -0.11 -11.88 -20.95
N GLU A 542 -1.08 -12.79 -20.87
CA GLU A 542 -2.50 -12.44 -20.75
C GLU A 542 -2.86 -11.89 -19.37
N GLU A 543 -2.23 -12.38 -18.30
CA GLU A 543 -2.47 -11.87 -16.94
C GLU A 543 -2.11 -10.39 -16.85
N TRP A 544 -0.95 -10.01 -17.41
CA TRP A 544 -0.55 -8.60 -17.52
C TRP A 544 -1.58 -7.78 -18.30
N ARG A 545 -2.04 -8.27 -19.46
CA ARG A 545 -3.04 -7.56 -20.29
C ARG A 545 -4.34 -7.33 -19.52
N ILE A 546 -4.89 -8.36 -18.89
CA ILE A 546 -6.19 -8.32 -18.21
C ILE A 546 -6.11 -7.49 -16.92
N ILE A 547 -5.15 -7.80 -16.05
CA ILE A 547 -5.07 -7.24 -14.70
C ILE A 547 -4.63 -5.78 -14.76
N THR A 548 -3.57 -5.47 -15.50
CA THR A 548 -3.05 -4.10 -15.57
C THR A 548 -3.79 -3.23 -16.58
N GLY A 549 -4.50 -3.85 -17.54
CA GLY A 549 -5.07 -3.13 -18.68
C GLY A 549 -4.02 -2.72 -19.71
N CYS A 550 -3.03 -3.58 -19.94
CA CYS A 550 -1.89 -3.32 -20.83
C CYS A 550 -1.04 -2.10 -20.41
N ASP A 551 -0.86 -1.86 -19.11
CA ASP A 551 -0.14 -0.70 -18.62
C ASP A 551 1.35 -0.75 -19.02
N PRO A 552 1.82 0.18 -19.88
CA PRO A 552 3.17 0.12 -20.44
C PRO A 552 4.28 0.45 -19.45
N LYS A 553 3.96 1.03 -18.27
CA LYS A 553 4.94 1.27 -17.19
C LYS A 553 5.17 0.00 -16.37
N ASN A 554 4.14 -0.85 -16.27
CA ASN A 554 4.14 -2.10 -15.49
C ASN A 554 4.34 -3.35 -16.36
N THR A 555 5.25 -3.28 -17.34
CA THR A 555 5.67 -4.48 -18.08
C THR A 555 6.25 -5.54 -17.14
N PRO A 556 6.30 -6.84 -17.53
CA PRO A 556 6.89 -7.87 -16.69
C PRO A 556 8.26 -7.51 -16.14
N TRP A 557 8.42 -7.63 -14.82
CA TRP A 557 9.64 -7.31 -14.07
C TRP A 557 10.06 -5.83 -14.14
N SER A 558 9.09 -4.92 -14.23
CA SER A 558 9.29 -3.48 -14.28
C SER A 558 8.38 -2.73 -13.33
N TYR A 559 8.88 -1.66 -12.73
CA TYR A 559 8.13 -0.77 -11.85
C TYR A 559 7.37 -1.54 -10.75
N HIS A 560 6.04 -1.47 -10.68
CA HIS A 560 5.26 -2.21 -9.67
C HIS A 560 5.12 -3.70 -9.98
N ASN A 561 5.31 -4.11 -11.23
CA ASN A 561 5.12 -5.48 -11.68
C ASN A 561 6.41 -6.29 -11.55
N GLY A 562 6.86 -6.50 -10.31
CA GLY A 562 8.09 -7.26 -10.02
C GLY A 562 9.39 -6.47 -10.22
N GLY A 563 9.33 -5.14 -10.21
CA GLY A 563 10.53 -4.29 -10.12
C GLY A 563 11.22 -4.40 -8.76
N SER A 564 12.50 -4.08 -8.72
CA SER A 564 13.32 -3.98 -7.50
C SER A 564 13.39 -2.52 -7.03
N TRP A 565 13.01 -2.27 -5.79
CA TRP A 565 12.85 -0.94 -5.19
C TRP A 565 13.78 -0.76 -3.99
N PRO A 566 14.87 0.02 -4.13
CA PRO A 566 15.84 0.24 -3.05
C PRO A 566 15.24 0.86 -1.80
N THR A 567 14.19 1.67 -1.92
CA THR A 567 13.46 2.25 -0.77
C THR A 567 12.96 1.20 0.21
N LEU A 568 12.73 -0.06 -0.21
CA LEU A 568 12.28 -1.14 0.67
C LEU A 568 13.34 -1.65 1.66
N LEU A 569 14.59 -1.19 1.53
CA LEU A 569 15.72 -1.59 2.38
C LEU A 569 15.49 -1.27 3.85
N TRP A 570 14.92 -0.11 4.18
CA TRP A 570 14.80 0.33 5.57
C TRP A 570 13.74 -0.47 6.32
N GLN A 571 12.63 -0.82 5.67
CA GLN A 571 11.59 -1.69 6.24
C GLN A 571 12.14 -3.09 6.44
N PHE A 572 12.96 -3.59 5.51
CA PHE A 572 13.58 -4.91 5.64
C PHE A 572 14.60 -4.94 6.76
N THR A 573 15.38 -3.88 6.87
CA THR A 573 16.32 -3.68 7.97
C THR A 573 15.57 -3.70 9.30
N LEU A 574 14.50 -2.91 9.44
CA LEU A 574 13.72 -2.86 10.66
C LEU A 574 13.08 -4.21 11.02
N ALA A 575 12.54 -4.94 10.05
CA ALA A 575 12.00 -6.29 10.24
C ALA A 575 13.09 -7.29 10.69
N CYS A 576 14.27 -7.24 10.09
CA CYS A 576 15.42 -8.05 10.46
C CYS A 576 15.91 -7.74 11.89
N MET A 577 16.00 -6.45 12.24
CA MET A 577 16.38 -6.02 13.59
C MET A 577 15.40 -6.56 14.64
N LYS A 578 14.10 -6.45 14.38
CA LYS A 578 13.05 -7.00 15.26
C LYS A 578 13.22 -8.51 15.50
N MET A 579 13.57 -9.26 14.47
CA MET A 579 13.68 -10.72 14.54
C MET A 579 15.08 -11.20 14.95
N GLY A 580 15.99 -10.31 15.33
CA GLY A 580 17.36 -10.67 15.72
C GLY A 580 18.18 -11.24 14.56
N ARG A 581 17.92 -10.80 13.33
CA ARG A 581 18.61 -11.20 12.09
C ARG A 581 19.33 -10.02 11.40
N PRO A 582 20.17 -9.24 12.10
CA PRO A 582 20.87 -8.10 11.49
C PRO A 582 21.82 -8.52 10.36
N ASP A 583 22.25 -9.78 10.34
CA ASP A 583 23.07 -10.39 9.28
C ASP A 583 22.40 -10.28 7.90
N LEU A 584 21.10 -10.52 7.81
CA LEU A 584 20.36 -10.44 6.56
C LEU A 584 20.23 -8.99 6.07
N ALA A 585 19.96 -8.07 6.99
CA ALA A 585 19.88 -6.66 6.68
C ALA A 585 21.23 -6.11 6.19
N GLN A 586 22.33 -6.43 6.90
CA GLN A 586 23.67 -6.03 6.48
C GLN A 586 24.00 -6.57 5.09
N LYS A 587 23.72 -7.84 4.82
CA LYS A 587 23.93 -8.45 3.50
C LYS A 587 23.17 -7.73 2.37
N ALA A 588 21.93 -7.29 2.62
CA ALA A 588 21.14 -6.54 1.66
C ALA A 588 21.71 -5.12 1.43
N VAL A 589 22.04 -4.40 2.52
CA VAL A 589 22.66 -3.07 2.46
C VAL A 589 23.98 -3.10 1.69
N ASP A 590 24.86 -4.06 2.00
CA ASP A 590 26.15 -4.25 1.31
C ASP A 590 25.97 -4.54 -0.18
N SER A 591 24.89 -5.24 -0.56
CA SER A 591 24.57 -5.50 -1.97
C SER A 591 24.13 -4.23 -2.70
N ALA A 592 23.34 -3.37 -2.04
CA ALA A 592 22.88 -2.12 -2.60
C ALA A 592 24.00 -1.07 -2.70
N GLU A 593 24.83 -0.93 -1.65
CA GLU A 593 25.92 0.05 -1.57
C GLU A 593 26.90 -0.07 -2.75
N LYS A 594 27.10 -1.28 -3.27
CA LYS A 594 27.96 -1.55 -4.44
C LYS A 594 27.52 -0.84 -5.73
N ARG A 595 26.24 -0.49 -5.85
CA ARG A 595 25.64 -0.03 -7.12
C ARG A 595 24.90 1.29 -7.03
N LEU A 596 24.26 1.61 -5.89
CA LEU A 596 23.36 2.77 -5.81
C LEU A 596 24.04 4.08 -6.23
N SER A 597 25.22 4.39 -5.69
CA SER A 597 25.98 5.58 -6.07
C SER A 597 26.44 5.55 -7.53
N LEU A 598 26.97 4.42 -8.01
CA LEU A 598 27.41 4.26 -9.41
C LEU A 598 26.28 4.47 -10.42
N ASP A 599 25.09 3.97 -10.10
CA ASP A 599 23.89 4.05 -10.91
C ASP A 599 23.11 5.37 -10.68
N LYS A 600 23.66 6.31 -9.88
CA LYS A 600 23.08 7.63 -9.54
C LYS A 600 21.72 7.56 -8.85
N TRP A 601 21.59 6.68 -7.86
CA TRP A 601 20.43 6.56 -6.97
C TRP A 601 19.08 6.44 -7.71
N PRO A 602 18.88 5.40 -8.54
CA PRO A 602 17.62 5.22 -9.25
C PRO A 602 16.42 4.96 -8.32
N GLU A 603 15.26 5.42 -8.75
CA GLU A 603 13.95 5.10 -8.17
C GLU A 603 13.70 3.58 -8.08
N TYR A 604 13.95 2.84 -9.17
CA TYR A 604 13.76 1.38 -9.23
C TYR A 604 14.64 0.72 -10.28
N TYR A 605 14.70 -0.61 -10.24
CA TYR A 605 15.45 -1.48 -11.13
C TYR A 605 14.54 -2.55 -11.75
N ASP A 606 14.79 -2.86 -13.01
CA ASP A 606 14.03 -3.81 -13.81
C ASP A 606 14.73 -5.16 -13.95
N THR A 607 14.05 -6.08 -14.64
CA THR A 607 14.42 -7.48 -14.88
C THR A 607 14.22 -8.37 -13.66
N ARG A 608 14.07 -9.67 -13.92
CA ARG A 608 13.88 -10.69 -12.87
C ARG A 608 14.88 -10.54 -11.72
N ASN A 609 16.13 -10.21 -12.02
CA ASN A 609 17.19 -10.14 -11.02
C ASN A 609 17.59 -8.70 -10.61
N GLY A 610 16.87 -7.66 -11.05
CA GLY A 610 17.18 -6.26 -10.71
C GLY A 610 18.48 -5.75 -11.34
N ARG A 611 18.85 -6.26 -12.52
CA ARG A 611 20.12 -5.93 -13.19
C ARG A 611 20.11 -4.57 -13.84
N PHE A 612 19.01 -4.18 -14.48
CA PHE A 612 18.95 -2.93 -15.23
C PHE A 612 18.34 -1.84 -14.38
N ILE A 613 18.85 -0.61 -14.53
CA ILE A 613 18.15 0.58 -14.04
C ILE A 613 16.75 0.59 -14.69
N GLY A 614 15.74 0.97 -13.91
CA GLY A 614 14.35 0.93 -14.34
C GLY A 614 14.11 1.73 -15.61
N LYS A 615 13.28 1.22 -16.50
CA LYS A 615 13.04 1.75 -17.86
C LYS A 615 12.64 3.23 -17.88
N GLN A 616 11.91 3.66 -16.85
CA GLN A 616 11.50 5.05 -16.63
C GLN A 616 11.84 5.49 -15.20
N SER A 617 12.92 4.94 -14.62
CA SER A 617 13.37 5.30 -13.29
C SER A 617 13.94 6.72 -13.32
N ARG A 618 13.48 7.56 -12.39
CA ARG A 618 14.20 8.80 -12.10
C ARG A 618 15.50 8.48 -11.37
N LEU A 619 16.47 9.37 -11.52
CA LEU A 619 17.74 9.35 -10.80
C LEU A 619 17.66 10.30 -9.62
N MET A 620 18.60 10.16 -8.67
CA MET A 620 18.60 10.95 -7.43
C MET A 620 17.23 10.94 -6.74
N GLN A 621 16.59 9.76 -6.72
CA GLN A 621 15.30 9.58 -6.08
C GLN A 621 15.50 9.59 -4.56
N THR A 622 14.82 10.50 -3.88
CA THR A 622 15.08 10.82 -2.48
C THR A 622 14.83 9.65 -1.54
N TRP A 623 13.73 8.91 -1.72
CA TRP A 623 13.46 7.75 -0.85
C TRP A 623 14.44 6.58 -1.03
N THR A 624 15.18 6.52 -2.15
CA THR A 624 16.21 5.50 -2.40
C THR A 624 17.45 5.87 -1.59
N ILE A 625 17.83 7.14 -1.63
CA ILE A 625 18.91 7.72 -0.83
C ILE A 625 18.58 7.59 0.66
N ALA A 626 17.41 8.06 1.07
CA ALA A 626 16.98 8.06 2.46
C ALA A 626 16.75 6.64 3.01
N GLY A 627 16.22 5.72 2.20
CA GLY A 627 16.05 4.32 2.59
C GLY A 627 17.40 3.64 2.87
N PHE A 628 18.41 3.90 2.04
CA PHE A 628 19.78 3.42 2.26
C PHE A 628 20.40 4.01 3.55
N LEU A 629 20.31 5.33 3.74
CA LEU A 629 20.82 5.99 4.96
C LEU A 629 20.14 5.45 6.22
N THR A 630 18.80 5.40 6.20
CA THR A 630 18.00 4.90 7.33
C THR A 630 18.39 3.47 7.69
N SER A 631 18.60 2.60 6.69
CA SER A 631 19.08 1.23 6.92
C SER A 631 20.42 1.20 7.67
N LYS A 632 21.41 1.99 7.24
CA LYS A 632 22.73 2.03 7.91
C LYS A 632 22.60 2.53 9.35
N MET A 633 21.86 3.61 9.55
CA MET A 633 21.66 4.19 10.88
C MET A 633 20.92 3.26 11.84
N LEU A 634 19.94 2.47 11.35
CA LEU A 634 19.23 1.47 12.15
C LEU A 634 20.13 0.30 12.54
N LEU A 635 21.01 -0.16 11.64
CA LEU A 635 22.00 -1.21 11.92
C LEU A 635 23.02 -0.73 12.97
N GLU A 636 23.47 0.51 12.88
CA GLU A 636 24.40 1.13 13.83
C GLU A 636 23.77 1.42 15.19
N ASN A 637 22.44 1.63 15.25
CA ASN A 637 21.71 1.99 16.47
C ASN A 637 20.54 1.03 16.76
N PRO A 638 20.81 -0.22 17.19
CA PRO A 638 19.76 -1.21 17.50
C PRO A 638 18.75 -0.73 18.55
N GLU A 639 19.20 0.07 19.52
CA GLU A 639 18.32 0.66 20.55
C GLU A 639 17.27 1.58 19.93
N LYS A 640 17.67 2.50 19.03
CA LYS A 640 16.72 3.37 18.31
C LYS A 640 15.81 2.57 17.40
N ALA A 641 16.32 1.53 16.73
CA ALA A 641 15.51 0.63 15.92
C ALA A 641 14.41 -0.05 16.74
N SER A 642 14.70 -0.44 17.98
CA SER A 642 13.73 -1.10 18.88
C SER A 642 12.52 -0.24 19.25
N LEU A 643 12.63 1.09 19.13
CA LEU A 643 11.54 2.01 19.39
C LEU A 643 10.50 2.05 18.24
N LEU A 644 10.89 1.58 17.05
CA LEU A 644 10.13 1.71 15.81
C LEU A 644 9.34 0.44 15.44
N PHE A 645 9.55 -0.68 16.13
CA PHE A 645 8.76 -1.89 15.97
C PHE A 645 7.97 -2.22 17.23
N TRP A 646 7.05 -3.17 17.10
CA TRP A 646 6.15 -3.57 18.18
C TRP A 646 6.42 -4.97 18.69
N GLU A 647 6.25 -5.17 19.99
CA GLU A 647 6.13 -6.52 20.56
C GLU A 647 4.71 -7.09 20.41
N GLU A 648 4.60 -8.40 20.64
CA GLU A 648 3.32 -9.12 20.64
C GLU A 648 2.38 -8.51 21.68
N ASP A 649 1.15 -8.24 21.28
CA ASP A 649 0.14 -7.67 22.15
C ASP A 649 -0.70 -8.79 22.81
N PHE A 650 -0.28 -9.21 24.00
CA PHE A 650 -0.98 -10.27 24.72
C PHE A 650 -2.38 -9.88 25.21
N GLU A 651 -2.67 -8.59 25.39
CA GLU A 651 -4.00 -8.11 25.79
C GLU A 651 -5.00 -8.25 24.65
N LEU A 652 -4.61 -7.93 23.41
CA LEU A 652 -5.42 -8.18 22.21
C LEU A 652 -5.73 -9.67 22.01
N LEU A 653 -4.76 -10.55 22.34
CA LEU A 653 -4.95 -11.99 22.22
C LEU A 653 -5.97 -12.53 23.23
N GLN A 654 -6.00 -11.97 24.45
CA GLN A 654 -6.94 -12.35 25.49
C GLN A 654 -8.37 -11.86 25.21
N ASN A 655 -8.51 -10.67 24.62
CA ASN A 655 -9.79 -10.02 24.34
C ASN A 655 -10.46 -10.44 23.01
N CYS A 656 -10.25 -11.68 22.54
CA CYS A 656 -10.99 -12.21 21.37
C CYS A 656 -12.49 -12.22 21.68
N VAL A 657 -13.32 -11.58 20.85
CA VAL A 657 -14.80 -11.64 20.94
C VAL A 657 -15.34 -13.09 20.94
N CYS A 658 -14.53 -14.01 20.42
CA CYS A 658 -14.66 -15.47 20.48
C CYS A 658 -14.87 -16.02 21.91
N MET A 659 -14.40 -15.29 22.93
CA MET A 659 -14.57 -15.60 24.36
C MET A 659 -15.93 -15.15 24.91
N LEU A 660 -16.61 -14.20 24.25
CA LEU A 660 -17.93 -13.68 24.65
C LEU A 660 -19.06 -14.60 24.18
N SER A 661 -18.85 -15.39 23.12
CA SER A 661 -19.79 -16.43 22.66
C SER A 661 -19.62 -17.73 23.45
N LYS A 662 -19.85 -17.71 24.76
CA LYS A 662 -19.87 -18.91 25.64
C LYS A 662 -21.11 -19.80 25.47
N SER A 663 -21.89 -19.65 24.39
CA SER A 663 -23.09 -20.46 24.12
C SER A 663 -22.88 -21.61 23.13
N GLY A 664 -21.69 -21.80 22.56
CA GLY A 664 -21.37 -22.94 21.71
C GLY A 664 -19.95 -23.44 21.99
N GLY A 665 -19.81 -24.71 22.37
CA GLY A 665 -18.53 -25.33 22.79
C GLY A 665 -17.50 -25.48 21.66
N ARG A 666 -16.99 -24.38 21.12
CA ARG A 666 -15.81 -24.36 20.24
C ARG A 666 -14.66 -23.65 20.93
N LYS A 667 -13.57 -24.40 21.16
CA LYS A 667 -12.29 -23.82 21.54
C LYS A 667 -11.82 -22.92 20.39
N CYS A 668 -11.61 -21.64 20.66
CA CYS A 668 -10.95 -20.73 19.73
C CYS A 668 -9.60 -21.33 19.29
N SER A 669 -9.33 -21.42 17.99
CA SER A 669 -8.07 -21.97 17.43
C SER A 669 -6.82 -21.23 17.94
N ARG A 670 -7.00 -20.01 18.49
CA ARG A 670 -5.95 -19.22 19.14
C ARG A 670 -5.28 -19.88 20.35
N PHE A 671 -5.86 -20.92 20.96
CA PHE A 671 -5.20 -21.63 22.07
C PHE A 671 -4.09 -22.58 21.63
N ALA A 672 -3.95 -22.87 20.33
CA ALA A 672 -2.87 -23.70 19.79
C ALA A 672 -1.50 -22.98 19.74
N SER A 673 -1.46 -21.66 19.98
CA SER A 673 -0.25 -20.84 19.93
C SER A 673 0.22 -20.34 21.31
N ARG A 674 -0.25 -20.92 22.42
CA ARG A 674 0.42 -20.72 23.72
C ARG A 674 1.77 -21.47 23.69
N PRO A 675 2.91 -20.81 23.95
CA PRO A 675 4.09 -21.56 24.35
C PRO A 675 3.77 -22.23 25.68
N GLN A 676 4.02 -23.54 25.78
CA GLN A 676 4.02 -24.24 27.06
C GLN A 676 5.25 -23.78 27.86
N PHE A 677 5.18 -22.60 28.45
CA PHE A 677 6.01 -22.28 29.61
C PHE A 677 5.13 -22.44 30.84
N LEU A 678 5.34 -23.55 31.54
CA LEU A 678 4.70 -23.90 32.80
C LEU A 678 5.82 -23.99 33.83
N VAL A 679 5.80 -23.04 34.77
CA VAL A 679 6.58 -22.88 36.03
C VAL A 679 8.09 -22.72 35.89
#